data_AF-A0AAW7Z500-F1
#
_entry.id   AF-A0AAW7Z500-F1
#
_cell.length_a   1.000
_cell.length_b   1.000
_cell.length_c   1.000
_cell.angle_alpha   90.00
_cell.angle_beta   90.00
_cell.angle_gamma   90.00
#
_symmetry.space_group_name_H-M   'P 1'
#
loop_
_entity.id
_entity.type
_entity.pdbx_description
1 polymer ?
#
loop_
_entity_poly.entity_id
_entity_poly.type
_entity_poly.pdbx_seq_one_letter_code
_entity_poly.pdbx_strand_id
1 'polypeptide(L)'
;MSKQINWEAWASYFFFGYPLGNARYLKDEDATEPADLNLPVERVHLGPAAQTISNYECATRQAADVFLHVLERQLQRRADFNPVVFLSGGWDSRAILAGIRKVAPERNVEAYTTTYDGGNNKEQVFAAQVTNCLSVPHTIIELSDNYYQSLSEQALTESAFSTNMHIWMHDFLKKTPLTRNHVNFDGYAGDLIFRGMKQGIDDDQLSPDSDEFFRRFRVQIPSTVLSKPVYNTLEKLARKVLADELAKYPSETRALNFLINNRGARAVGYSIAAQRKYIEVELPFMDKKLLQLATKIDPAIRLNPSFYPDILKKINAKVAALPSTNSPEQEQIGWTEKPIIKHSEANLKFMFDEIGGFAKDFGNAGGIVDWFTLDPAKTVNSKRAQPFLRRHNQTLESVYLYTKWFKHHHNQLAPGNVLSDSFAFDEEITASTKQPFTENFEGIKAKYKSEIEALSSNHKLHFNLSVDVEAFPISDYYASQTAYENEVNKLIFGDFGYGSVLESELLSKEIPCTYFIEGYSPLLNNSGEFSRVISFFNREHTEIGLHCHAFSIDEGIKKHLNLQHDWYRDENKLTEVLRWGKQRIESALPNSQAITSFRSGRLDVYPNMEACIKNAGFSIDSSLMDSVEENYFETRSSIIGNGVFNNGYLTEVPLTSYRIGDKVRGFNFNSTSFEQICHLIYLSIKFKLPCLTMLLHSWSFGKGGQSSLLGKNVQYEPDEHLIEKFRHLVSFVEQVSNTQFSTISETVKATEHQLKDEKCQQANRLNLKPELITVNCEINRGSLIASTHVNQDHLDGIFVYAFYLVVNGEVVDKHLYKADNLTKFDISTYDNSIEIAVRAFIKRESEKKPLIAKTTVVSYSN
;
A
#
# COMPACT_ATOMS: atom_id res chain seq x y z
N MET A 1 -22.20 -15.00 26.26
CA MET A 1 -21.19 -15.45 25.28
C MET A 1 -20.54 -14.21 24.70
N SER A 2 -19.22 -14.08 24.81
CA SER A 2 -18.47 -12.97 24.20
C SER A 2 -18.41 -13.15 22.69
N LYS A 3 -18.70 -12.09 21.93
CA LYS A 3 -18.61 -12.10 20.47
C LYS A 3 -17.17 -11.85 20.01
N GLN A 4 -16.79 -12.44 18.87
CA GLN A 4 -15.51 -12.17 18.21
C GLN A 4 -15.67 -11.12 17.11
N ILE A 5 -14.60 -10.38 16.82
CA ILE A 5 -14.57 -9.44 15.69
C ILE A 5 -14.43 -10.22 14.37
N ASN A 6 -15.17 -9.79 13.36
CA ASN A 6 -15.02 -10.26 12.00
C ASN A 6 -14.08 -9.34 11.21
N TRP A 7 -12.80 -9.70 11.13
CA TRP A 7 -11.82 -8.92 10.37
C TRP A 7 -11.96 -9.01 8.85
N GLU A 8 -12.65 -10.01 8.30
CA GLU A 8 -13.00 -10.04 6.88
C GLU A 8 -13.96 -8.89 6.53
N ALA A 9 -14.91 -8.59 7.41
CA ALA A 9 -15.81 -7.44 7.28
C ALA A 9 -15.06 -6.11 7.40
N TRP A 10 -14.13 -6.00 8.35
CA TRP A 10 -13.30 -4.80 8.51
C TRP A 10 -12.32 -4.60 7.37
N ALA A 11 -11.65 -5.67 6.92
CA ALA A 11 -10.78 -5.64 5.74
C ALA A 11 -11.56 -5.15 4.51
N SER A 12 -12.76 -5.69 4.30
CA SER A 12 -13.67 -5.21 3.25
C SER A 12 -13.98 -3.71 3.40
N TYR A 13 -14.33 -3.28 4.61
CA TYR A 13 -14.62 -1.88 4.88
C TYR A 13 -13.43 -0.96 4.61
N PHE A 14 -12.24 -1.28 5.12
CA PHE A 14 -11.04 -0.48 4.90
C PHE A 14 -10.64 -0.40 3.43
N PHE A 15 -10.88 -1.40 2.60
CA PHE A 15 -10.51 -1.32 1.18
C PHE A 15 -11.62 -0.80 0.27
N PHE A 16 -12.88 -1.13 0.56
CA PHE A 16 -14.04 -0.87 -0.31
C PHE A 16 -14.99 0.20 0.25
N GLY A 17 -14.87 0.60 1.51
CA GLY A 17 -15.71 1.60 2.19
C GLY A 17 -17.04 1.06 2.73
N TYR A 18 -17.21 -0.26 2.69
CA TYR A 18 -18.37 -1.01 3.15
C TYR A 18 -18.00 -2.50 3.31
N PRO A 19 -18.64 -3.25 4.23
CA PRO A 19 -18.48 -4.70 4.31
C PRO A 19 -19.08 -5.37 3.05
N LEU A 20 -18.43 -6.40 2.51
CA LEU A 20 -18.90 -7.13 1.33
C LEU A 20 -19.93 -8.22 1.68
N GLY A 21 -20.77 -8.58 0.71
CA GLY A 21 -21.80 -9.59 0.82
C GLY A 21 -22.72 -9.33 2.03
N ASN A 22 -22.95 -10.36 2.83
CA ASN A 22 -23.71 -10.30 4.08
C ASN A 22 -22.84 -10.19 5.34
N ALA A 23 -21.56 -9.82 5.18
CA ALA A 23 -20.64 -9.73 6.30
C ALA A 23 -21.13 -8.71 7.35
N ARG A 24 -20.97 -9.10 8.61
CA ARG A 24 -21.19 -8.30 9.83
C ARG A 24 -19.87 -8.16 10.57
N TYR A 25 -19.65 -7.07 11.30
CA TYR A 25 -18.39 -6.82 12.02
C TYR A 25 -18.17 -7.70 13.25
N LEU A 26 -19.21 -8.39 13.71
CA LEU A 26 -19.13 -9.41 14.76
C LEU A 26 -19.38 -10.78 14.11
N LYS A 27 -18.58 -11.78 14.47
CA LYS A 27 -18.86 -13.18 14.16
C LYS A 27 -20.01 -13.62 15.07
N ASP A 28 -21.15 -13.96 14.49
CA ASP A 28 -22.26 -14.61 15.20
C ASP A 28 -22.26 -16.09 14.76
N GLU A 29 -21.96 -17.00 15.68
CA GLU A 29 -22.09 -18.44 15.43
C GLU A 29 -23.57 -18.88 15.35
N ASP A 30 -24.51 -18.02 15.78
CA ASP A 30 -25.91 -18.37 16.06
C ASP A 30 -26.96 -17.35 15.55
N ALA A 31 -26.61 -16.50 14.57
CA ALA A 31 -27.58 -15.53 14.04
C ALA A 31 -28.61 -16.20 13.11
N THR A 32 -29.74 -16.59 13.69
CA THR A 32 -30.98 -16.97 12.97
C THR A 32 -31.71 -15.78 12.33
N GLU A 33 -31.28 -14.54 12.60
CA GLU A 33 -31.81 -13.33 11.96
C GLU A 33 -31.21 -13.11 10.57
N PRO A 34 -32.03 -13.02 9.50
CA PRO A 34 -31.55 -12.80 8.13
C PRO A 34 -30.60 -11.61 8.04
N ALA A 35 -29.43 -11.81 7.44
CA ALA A 35 -28.48 -10.72 7.16
C ALA A 35 -29.05 -9.61 6.24
N ASP A 36 -30.20 -9.87 5.61
CA ASP A 36 -30.91 -8.96 4.71
C ASP A 36 -31.82 -7.95 5.44
N LEU A 37 -32.06 -8.08 6.75
CA LEU A 37 -33.08 -7.31 7.48
C LEU A 37 -32.80 -5.79 7.60
N ASN A 38 -31.61 -5.33 7.19
CA ASN A 38 -31.22 -3.92 7.23
C ASN A 38 -30.67 -3.40 5.90
N LEU A 39 -30.86 -4.09 4.77
CA LEU A 39 -30.47 -3.54 3.48
C LEU A 39 -31.47 -2.44 3.06
N PRO A 40 -31.02 -1.19 2.88
CA PRO A 40 -31.90 -0.09 2.46
C PRO A 40 -32.54 -0.29 1.08
N VAL A 41 -31.89 -1.09 0.24
CA VAL A 41 -32.27 -1.40 -1.14
C VAL A 41 -32.15 -2.90 -1.34
N GLU A 42 -33.18 -3.51 -1.93
CA GLU A 42 -33.21 -4.94 -2.23
C GLU A 42 -32.06 -5.33 -3.17
N ARG A 43 -31.46 -6.50 -2.94
CA ARG A 43 -30.45 -7.05 -3.84
C ARG A 43 -31.06 -7.53 -5.13
N VAL A 44 -30.28 -7.45 -6.19
CA VAL A 44 -30.65 -7.92 -7.51
C VAL A 44 -29.76 -9.10 -7.88
N HIS A 45 -30.38 -10.18 -8.34
CA HIS A 45 -29.65 -11.25 -8.99
C HIS A 45 -29.82 -11.13 -10.51
N LEU A 46 -28.74 -10.75 -11.21
CA LEU A 46 -28.68 -10.78 -12.66
C LEU A 46 -28.09 -12.12 -13.10
N GLY A 47 -28.91 -12.95 -13.75
CA GLY A 47 -28.46 -14.22 -14.31
C GLY A 47 -27.43 -14.05 -15.44
N PRO A 48 -26.89 -15.17 -15.96
CA PRO A 48 -26.10 -15.15 -17.19
C PRO A 48 -26.88 -14.48 -18.32
N ALA A 49 -26.21 -13.64 -19.11
CA ALA A 49 -26.86 -12.85 -20.15
C ALA A 49 -26.21 -13.06 -21.50
N ALA A 50 -27.01 -13.44 -22.49
CA ALA A 50 -26.59 -13.40 -23.89
C ALA A 50 -26.60 -11.94 -24.37
N GLN A 51 -25.43 -11.46 -24.81
CA GLN A 51 -25.22 -10.13 -25.39
C GLN A 51 -25.90 -10.06 -26.77
N THR A 52 -27.21 -9.88 -26.77
CA THR A 52 -28.08 -9.97 -27.95
C THR A 52 -28.24 -8.65 -28.70
N ILE A 53 -27.82 -7.53 -28.11
CA ILE A 53 -27.89 -6.21 -28.73
C ILE A 53 -26.47 -5.71 -29.01
N SER A 54 -26.04 -5.88 -30.27
CA SER A 54 -24.72 -5.49 -30.78
C SER A 54 -24.77 -4.31 -31.76
N ASN A 55 -25.93 -3.68 -31.94
CA ASN A 55 -26.07 -2.48 -32.76
C ASN A 55 -26.23 -1.23 -31.87
N TYR A 56 -25.33 -0.26 -32.03
CA TYR A 56 -25.24 0.93 -31.18
C TYR A 56 -26.53 1.77 -31.18
N GLU A 57 -27.07 2.12 -32.35
CA GLU A 57 -28.29 2.95 -32.47
C GLU A 57 -29.53 2.21 -31.93
N CYS A 58 -29.59 0.90 -32.13
CA CYS A 58 -30.64 0.07 -31.55
C CYS A 58 -30.57 0.08 -30.01
N ALA A 59 -29.37 -0.05 -29.44
CA ALA A 59 -29.14 -0.04 -28.01
C ALA A 59 -29.51 1.30 -27.37
N THR A 60 -29.05 2.43 -27.93
CA THR A 60 -29.34 3.78 -27.38
C THR A 60 -30.83 4.10 -27.43
N ARG A 61 -31.50 3.79 -28.54
CA ARG A 61 -32.95 3.97 -28.68
C ARG A 61 -33.73 3.12 -27.68
N GLN A 62 -33.45 1.81 -27.61
CA GLN A 62 -34.15 0.92 -26.67
C GLN A 62 -33.93 1.35 -25.21
N ALA A 63 -32.72 1.74 -24.83
CA ALA A 63 -32.44 2.22 -23.49
C ALA A 63 -33.25 3.48 -23.14
N ALA A 64 -33.34 4.46 -24.05
CA ALA A 64 -34.15 5.65 -23.86
C ALA A 64 -35.66 5.32 -23.77
N ASP A 65 -36.17 4.49 -24.68
CA ASP A 65 -37.60 4.14 -24.72
C ASP A 65 -38.03 3.37 -23.47
N VAL A 66 -37.23 2.37 -23.05
CA VAL A 66 -37.51 1.59 -21.83
C VAL A 66 -37.40 2.48 -20.60
N PHE A 67 -36.43 3.39 -20.53
CA PHE A 67 -36.29 4.32 -19.41
C PHE A 67 -37.51 5.26 -19.27
N LEU A 68 -37.95 5.85 -20.38
CA LEU A 68 -39.14 6.73 -20.39
C LEU A 68 -40.41 5.97 -20.00
N HIS A 69 -40.58 4.74 -20.48
CA HIS A 69 -41.70 3.88 -20.11
C HIS A 69 -41.69 3.52 -18.61
N VAL A 70 -40.51 3.25 -18.03
CA VAL A 70 -40.36 2.99 -16.60
C VAL A 70 -40.77 4.22 -15.78
N LEU A 71 -40.30 5.41 -16.17
CA LEU A 71 -40.66 6.67 -15.52
C LEU A 71 -42.17 6.92 -15.59
N GLU A 72 -42.78 6.85 -16.77
CA GLU A 72 -44.21 7.05 -16.96
C GLU A 72 -45.04 6.15 -16.04
N ARG A 73 -44.71 4.85 -16.01
CA ARG A 73 -45.38 3.88 -15.14
C ARG A 73 -45.19 4.17 -13.65
N GLN A 74 -44.00 4.58 -13.22
CA GLN A 74 -43.75 4.93 -11.80
C GLN A 74 -44.46 6.23 -11.41
N LEU A 75 -44.48 7.23 -12.29
CA LEU A 75 -45.24 8.48 -12.10
C LEU A 75 -46.73 8.20 -11.93
N GLN A 76 -47.30 7.32 -12.77
CA GLN A 76 -48.71 6.90 -12.67
C GLN A 76 -49.00 6.17 -11.35
N ARG A 77 -48.11 5.27 -10.90
CA ARG A 77 -48.25 4.58 -9.60
C ARG A 77 -48.21 5.54 -8.41
N ARG A 78 -47.54 6.68 -8.57
CA ARG A 78 -47.38 7.71 -7.54
C ARG A 78 -48.14 8.98 -7.90
N ALA A 79 -49.30 8.85 -8.56
CA ALA A 79 -50.08 10.00 -9.04
C ALA A 79 -50.44 10.99 -7.91
N ASP A 80 -50.70 10.48 -6.71
CA ASP A 80 -51.12 11.27 -5.53
C ASP A 80 -49.97 11.99 -4.80
N PHE A 81 -48.73 11.81 -5.26
CA PHE A 81 -47.55 12.43 -4.65
C PHE A 81 -47.08 13.64 -5.47
N ASN A 82 -46.36 14.55 -4.84
CA ASN A 82 -45.62 15.60 -5.53
C ASN A 82 -44.24 15.06 -5.94
N PRO A 83 -43.91 14.97 -7.24
CA PRO A 83 -42.61 14.50 -7.68
C PRO A 83 -41.54 15.54 -7.36
N VAL A 84 -40.43 15.05 -6.84
CA VAL A 84 -39.21 15.83 -6.68
C VAL A 84 -38.03 15.08 -7.29
N VAL A 85 -37.01 15.82 -7.67
CA VAL A 85 -35.73 15.26 -8.11
C VAL A 85 -34.61 15.91 -7.32
N PHE A 86 -33.83 15.10 -6.60
CA PHE A 86 -32.54 15.53 -6.06
C PHE A 86 -31.53 15.64 -7.19
N LEU A 87 -31.30 16.87 -7.64
CA LEU A 87 -30.63 17.18 -8.89
C LEU A 87 -29.16 17.50 -8.63
N SER A 88 -28.26 16.61 -9.03
CA SER A 88 -26.80 16.79 -8.93
C SER A 88 -26.17 17.43 -10.17
N GLY A 89 -26.94 17.62 -11.25
CA GLY A 89 -26.38 17.95 -12.55
C GLY A 89 -25.56 16.81 -13.19
N GLY A 90 -25.53 15.61 -12.59
CA GLY A 90 -25.03 14.40 -13.25
C GLY A 90 -25.96 13.93 -14.38
N TRP A 91 -25.55 12.90 -15.12
CA TRP A 91 -26.37 12.33 -16.19
C TRP A 91 -27.65 11.64 -15.67
N ASP A 92 -27.57 10.96 -14.51
CA ASP A 92 -28.71 10.22 -13.95
C ASP A 92 -29.87 11.13 -13.55
N SER A 93 -29.59 12.12 -12.69
CA SER A 93 -30.61 13.01 -12.15
C SER A 93 -31.23 13.92 -13.24
N ARG A 94 -30.44 14.37 -14.22
CA ARG A 94 -30.97 15.15 -15.35
C ARG A 94 -31.78 14.30 -16.33
N ALA A 95 -31.41 13.03 -16.53
CA ALA A 95 -32.18 12.11 -17.37
C ALA A 95 -33.57 11.89 -16.77
N ILE A 96 -33.64 11.71 -15.44
CA ILE A 96 -34.90 11.62 -14.71
C ILE A 96 -35.73 12.89 -14.90
N LEU A 97 -35.18 14.07 -14.58
CA LEU A 97 -35.94 15.31 -14.66
C LEU A 97 -36.43 15.61 -16.09
N ALA A 98 -35.56 15.43 -17.09
CA ALA A 98 -35.92 15.58 -18.49
C ALA A 98 -36.96 14.54 -18.95
N GLY A 99 -36.84 13.30 -18.46
CA GLY A 99 -37.79 12.23 -18.72
C GLY A 99 -39.17 12.53 -18.15
N ILE A 100 -39.25 12.99 -16.89
CA ILE A 100 -40.51 13.42 -16.26
C ILE A 100 -41.18 14.52 -17.09
N ARG A 101 -40.43 15.57 -17.47
CA ARG A 101 -40.97 16.66 -18.32
C ARG A 101 -41.42 16.18 -19.70
N LYS A 102 -40.86 15.08 -20.21
CA LYS A 102 -41.23 14.50 -21.50
C LYS A 102 -42.52 13.66 -21.42
N VAL A 103 -42.65 12.80 -20.41
CA VAL A 103 -43.78 11.87 -20.30
C VAL A 103 -44.97 12.43 -19.51
N ALA A 104 -44.75 13.46 -18.69
CA ALA A 104 -45.77 14.10 -17.88
C ALA A 104 -45.56 15.64 -17.83
N PRO A 105 -45.71 16.35 -18.97
CA PRO A 105 -45.42 17.79 -19.07
C PRO A 105 -46.30 18.67 -18.16
N GLU A 106 -47.49 18.21 -17.79
CA GLU A 106 -48.42 18.94 -16.91
C GLU A 106 -48.16 18.67 -15.42
N ARG A 107 -47.27 17.72 -15.08
CA ARG A 107 -46.97 17.42 -13.69
C ARG A 107 -46.00 18.45 -13.13
N ASN A 108 -46.40 19.07 -12.02
CA ASN A 108 -45.55 19.99 -11.27
C ASN A 108 -44.45 19.20 -10.56
N VAL A 109 -43.23 19.29 -11.09
CA VAL A 109 -42.02 18.69 -10.51
C VAL A 109 -41.13 19.79 -9.96
N GLU A 110 -40.52 19.54 -8.80
CA GLU A 110 -39.55 20.44 -8.18
C GLU A 110 -38.17 19.77 -8.14
N ALA A 111 -37.12 20.58 -8.21
CA ALA A 111 -35.75 20.11 -8.06
C ALA A 111 -35.11 20.70 -6.80
N TYR A 112 -34.37 19.86 -6.09
CA TYR A 112 -33.58 20.27 -4.93
C TYR A 112 -32.12 19.86 -5.14
N THR A 113 -31.20 20.75 -4.78
CA THR A 113 -29.76 20.48 -4.87
C THR A 113 -29.10 20.86 -3.56
N THR A 114 -28.11 20.08 -3.16
CA THR A 114 -27.11 20.50 -2.20
C THR A 114 -25.74 20.30 -2.83
N THR A 115 -24.69 20.84 -2.22
CA THR A 115 -23.33 20.47 -2.59
C THR A 115 -22.99 19.13 -1.97
N TYR A 116 -22.74 18.11 -2.78
CA TYR A 116 -21.90 17.00 -2.38
C TYR A 116 -20.61 17.59 -1.79
N ASP A 117 -20.34 17.27 -0.53
CA ASP A 117 -19.19 17.79 0.23
C ASP A 117 -17.86 17.22 -0.31
N GLY A 118 -17.54 17.63 -1.53
CA GLY A 118 -16.47 17.12 -2.38
C GLY A 118 -15.59 18.23 -2.94
N GLY A 119 -15.71 19.44 -2.39
CA GLY A 119 -14.75 20.54 -2.57
C GLY A 119 -15.02 21.45 -3.77
N ASN A 120 -16.25 21.54 -4.26
CA ASN A 120 -16.64 22.42 -5.38
C ASN A 120 -18.15 22.64 -5.40
N ASN A 121 -18.63 23.57 -6.23
CA ASN A 121 -20.05 23.86 -6.45
C ASN A 121 -20.62 23.33 -7.78
N LYS A 122 -20.00 22.32 -8.41
CA LYS A 122 -20.43 21.83 -9.74
C LYS A 122 -21.90 21.39 -9.76
N GLU A 123 -22.35 20.74 -8.70
CA GLU A 123 -23.74 20.25 -8.62
C GLU A 123 -24.75 21.40 -8.64
N GLN A 124 -24.51 22.47 -7.88
CA GLN A 124 -25.37 23.66 -7.85
C GLN A 124 -25.43 24.34 -9.22
N VAL A 125 -24.26 24.56 -9.85
CA VAL A 125 -24.16 25.24 -11.15
C VAL A 125 -24.85 24.44 -12.24
N PHE A 126 -24.55 23.15 -12.36
CA PHE A 126 -25.07 22.33 -13.45
C PHE A 126 -26.54 21.93 -13.22
N ALA A 127 -26.99 21.78 -11.96
CA ALA A 127 -28.41 21.61 -11.66
C ALA A 127 -29.22 22.83 -12.08
N ALA A 128 -28.74 24.04 -11.77
CA ALA A 128 -29.40 25.29 -12.16
C ALA A 128 -29.50 25.46 -13.69
N GLN A 129 -28.49 25.04 -14.44
CA GLN A 129 -28.54 25.04 -15.90
C GLN A 129 -29.63 24.10 -16.45
N VAL A 130 -29.74 22.90 -15.87
CA VAL A 130 -30.75 21.91 -16.27
C VAL A 130 -32.16 22.41 -15.92
N THR A 131 -32.38 22.95 -14.72
CA THR A 131 -33.69 23.46 -14.31
C THR A 131 -34.12 24.69 -15.09
N ASN A 132 -33.20 25.62 -15.38
CA ASN A 132 -33.46 26.76 -16.27
C ASN A 132 -33.85 26.30 -17.69
N CYS A 133 -33.15 25.30 -18.23
CA CYS A 133 -33.46 24.73 -19.54
C CYS A 133 -34.85 24.06 -19.61
N LEU A 134 -35.31 23.49 -18.49
CA LEU A 134 -36.59 22.77 -18.39
C LEU A 134 -37.73 23.59 -17.78
N SER A 135 -37.44 24.82 -17.35
CA SER A 135 -38.36 25.70 -16.62
C SER A 135 -38.95 25.03 -15.37
N VAL A 136 -38.10 24.40 -14.56
CA VAL A 136 -38.46 23.67 -13.34
C VAL A 136 -38.07 24.49 -12.10
N PRO A 137 -38.95 24.64 -11.08
CA PRO A 137 -38.58 25.24 -9.80
C PRO A 137 -37.38 24.53 -9.17
N HIS A 138 -36.40 25.32 -8.71
CA HIS A 138 -35.14 24.79 -8.19
C HIS A 138 -34.75 25.48 -6.88
N THR A 139 -34.50 24.68 -5.84
CA THR A 139 -34.03 25.16 -4.54
C THR A 139 -32.66 24.57 -4.23
N ILE A 140 -31.71 25.43 -3.86
CA ILE A 140 -30.39 25.04 -3.36
C ILE A 140 -30.41 25.07 -1.82
N ILE A 141 -30.06 23.96 -1.19
CA ILE A 141 -29.98 23.80 0.26
C ILE A 141 -28.50 23.69 0.64
N GLU A 142 -28.01 24.67 1.39
CA GLU A 142 -26.63 24.69 1.90
C GLU A 142 -26.46 23.80 3.14
N LEU A 143 -25.35 23.06 3.20
CA LEU A 143 -24.99 22.23 4.36
C LEU A 143 -24.52 23.09 5.53
N SER A 144 -24.72 22.61 6.77
CA SER A 144 -24.22 23.28 7.98
C SER A 144 -22.70 23.08 8.11
N ASP A 145 -21.94 24.11 8.50
CA ASP A 145 -20.47 24.02 8.64
C ASP A 145 -19.98 22.93 9.61
N ASN A 146 -20.83 22.52 10.55
CA ASN A 146 -20.55 21.49 11.55
C ASN A 146 -21.45 20.24 11.42
N TYR A 147 -22.05 20.01 10.24
CA TYR A 147 -22.98 18.90 10.07
C TYR A 147 -22.32 17.55 10.40
N TYR A 148 -21.03 17.39 10.05
CA TYR A 148 -20.32 16.13 10.24
C TYR A 148 -20.13 15.81 11.73
N GLN A 149 -19.63 16.78 12.51
CA GLN A 149 -19.51 16.64 13.97
C GLN A 149 -20.86 16.36 14.64
N SER A 150 -21.91 17.08 14.23
CA SER A 150 -23.23 16.98 14.89
C SER A 150 -24.04 15.74 14.49
N LEU A 151 -23.81 15.17 13.30
CA LEU A 151 -24.65 14.11 12.75
C LEU A 151 -23.94 12.77 12.53
N SER A 152 -22.59 12.72 12.55
CA SER A 152 -21.86 11.48 12.24
C SER A 152 -22.23 10.31 13.15
N GLU A 153 -22.29 10.50 14.48
CA GLU A 153 -22.65 9.43 15.42
C GLU A 153 -24.04 8.83 15.11
N GLN A 154 -25.04 9.70 14.92
CA GLN A 154 -26.40 9.30 14.55
C GLN A 154 -26.37 8.54 13.22
N ALA A 155 -25.72 9.10 12.20
CA ALA A 155 -25.72 8.53 10.87
C ALA A 155 -25.04 7.17 10.81
N LEU A 156 -23.87 7.05 11.46
CA LEU A 156 -23.12 5.81 11.57
C LEU A 156 -23.94 4.73 12.30
N THR A 157 -24.57 5.06 13.42
CA THR A 157 -25.42 4.12 14.18
C THR A 157 -26.61 3.65 13.34
N GLU A 158 -27.31 4.57 12.68
CA GLU A 158 -28.45 4.24 11.82
C GLU A 158 -28.07 3.41 10.59
N SER A 159 -26.83 3.56 10.10
CA SER A 159 -26.30 2.71 9.03
C SER A 159 -25.82 1.34 9.52
N ALA A 160 -25.96 1.06 10.82
CA ALA A 160 -25.32 -0.08 11.50
C ALA A 160 -23.81 -0.14 11.22
N PHE A 161 -23.16 1.03 11.17
CA PHE A 161 -21.76 1.23 10.84
C PHE A 161 -21.33 0.66 9.47
N SER A 162 -22.27 0.40 8.55
CA SER A 162 -21.95 -0.20 7.25
C SER A 162 -21.27 0.77 6.29
N THR A 163 -21.43 2.08 6.48
CA THR A 163 -20.84 3.11 5.64
C THR A 163 -20.76 4.45 6.35
N ASN A 164 -19.75 5.26 6.01
CA ASN A 164 -19.67 6.69 6.34
C ASN A 164 -20.08 7.60 5.17
N MET A 165 -20.58 7.02 4.06
CA MET A 165 -21.00 7.80 2.92
C MET A 165 -22.35 8.51 3.18
N HIS A 166 -22.53 9.66 2.53
CA HIS A 166 -23.79 10.41 2.53
C HIS A 166 -24.30 10.86 3.92
N ILE A 167 -23.44 11.01 4.93
CA ILE A 167 -23.82 11.60 6.24
C ILE A 167 -24.50 12.98 6.06
N TRP A 168 -24.07 13.76 5.05
CA TRP A 168 -24.67 15.04 4.68
C TRP A 168 -26.17 14.98 4.34
N MET A 169 -26.69 13.80 3.97
CA MET A 169 -28.10 13.60 3.62
C MET A 169 -29.02 13.95 4.79
N HIS A 170 -28.58 13.74 6.03
CA HIS A 170 -29.34 14.10 7.23
C HIS A 170 -29.53 15.61 7.38
N ASP A 171 -28.47 16.39 7.17
CA ASP A 171 -28.53 17.85 7.27
C ASP A 171 -29.38 18.42 6.12
N PHE A 172 -29.18 17.89 4.92
CA PHE A 172 -29.96 18.25 3.74
C PHE A 172 -31.46 18.02 3.96
N LEU A 173 -31.89 16.81 4.33
CA LEU A 173 -33.30 16.48 4.51
C LEU A 173 -33.97 17.31 5.61
N LYS A 174 -33.28 17.56 6.73
CA LYS A 174 -33.79 18.39 7.84
C LYS A 174 -34.08 19.84 7.43
N LYS A 175 -33.39 20.35 6.42
CA LYS A 175 -33.54 21.72 5.91
C LYS A 175 -34.51 21.84 4.74
N THR A 176 -34.88 20.73 4.11
CA THR A 176 -35.85 20.74 3.01
C THR A 176 -37.27 20.95 3.54
N PRO A 177 -38.17 21.63 2.80
CA PRO A 177 -39.59 21.75 3.16
C PRO A 177 -40.39 20.48 2.83
N LEU A 178 -39.72 19.38 2.49
CA LEU A 178 -40.34 18.18 1.97
C LEU A 178 -41.05 17.39 3.07
N THR A 179 -42.20 16.86 2.69
CA THR A 179 -43.09 16.07 3.55
C THR A 179 -43.39 14.72 2.93
N ARG A 180 -44.06 13.84 3.68
CA ARG A 180 -44.48 12.51 3.22
C ARG A 180 -45.37 12.49 1.97
N ASN A 181 -45.92 13.63 1.55
CA ASN A 181 -46.65 13.75 0.29
C ASN A 181 -45.74 13.89 -0.94
N HIS A 182 -44.42 13.92 -0.76
CA HIS A 182 -43.45 14.02 -1.85
C HIS A 182 -42.83 12.65 -2.17
N VAL A 183 -42.43 12.48 -3.42
CA VAL A 183 -41.69 11.31 -3.90
C VAL A 183 -40.46 11.76 -4.69
N ASN A 184 -39.27 11.39 -4.22
CA ASN A 184 -38.04 11.62 -4.96
C ASN A 184 -37.84 10.52 -6.01
N PHE A 185 -37.59 10.92 -7.25
CA PHE A 185 -37.11 10.01 -8.30
C PHE A 185 -35.59 10.09 -8.34
N ASP A 186 -34.93 9.10 -7.73
CA ASP A 186 -33.49 9.10 -7.48
C ASP A 186 -32.69 8.41 -8.60
N GLY A 187 -31.52 8.97 -8.92
CA GLY A 187 -30.63 8.50 -9.98
C GLY A 187 -29.83 7.24 -9.67
N TYR A 188 -30.00 6.66 -8.48
CA TYR A 188 -29.31 5.46 -8.02
C TYR A 188 -29.16 4.37 -9.09
N ALA A 189 -27.93 3.90 -9.30
CA ALA A 189 -27.48 2.87 -10.25
C ALA A 189 -27.50 3.22 -11.74
N GLY A 190 -27.91 4.43 -12.14
CA GLY A 190 -27.89 4.83 -13.56
C GLY A 190 -26.48 4.79 -14.18
N ASP A 191 -25.49 5.30 -13.45
CA ASP A 191 -24.07 5.21 -13.80
C ASP A 191 -23.53 3.77 -13.90
N LEU A 192 -24.00 2.85 -13.04
CA LEU A 192 -23.61 1.45 -13.07
C LEU A 192 -24.09 0.78 -14.36
N ILE A 193 -25.34 1.04 -14.78
CA ILE A 193 -25.92 0.36 -15.92
C ILE A 193 -25.53 0.98 -17.26
N PHE A 194 -25.45 2.31 -17.37
CA PHE A 194 -25.26 3.01 -18.65
C PHE A 194 -23.89 3.67 -18.84
N ARG A 195 -23.14 3.95 -17.78
CA ARG A 195 -21.76 4.47 -17.89
C ARG A 195 -20.72 3.39 -17.62
N GLY A 196 -21.11 2.31 -16.96
CA GLY A 196 -20.18 1.24 -16.65
C GLY A 196 -19.16 1.61 -15.57
N MET A 197 -19.55 2.41 -14.58
CA MET A 197 -18.63 2.84 -13.52
C MET A 197 -17.86 1.63 -12.95
N LYS A 198 -16.52 1.68 -13.01
CA LYS A 198 -15.60 0.62 -12.55
C LYS A 198 -15.70 -0.73 -13.28
N GLN A 199 -16.44 -0.83 -14.39
CA GLN A 199 -16.50 -2.02 -15.25
C GLN A 199 -15.49 -1.95 -16.39
N GLY A 200 -15.16 -3.10 -16.95
CA GLY A 200 -14.28 -3.30 -18.10
C GLY A 200 -14.97 -4.14 -19.16
N ILE A 201 -14.50 -4.03 -20.41
CA ILE A 201 -15.09 -4.73 -21.56
C ILE A 201 -14.92 -6.25 -21.41
N ASP A 202 -13.77 -6.70 -20.90
CA ASP A 202 -13.39 -8.12 -20.77
C ASP A 202 -13.52 -8.65 -19.33
N ASP A 203 -14.43 -8.07 -18.53
CA ASP A 203 -14.62 -8.47 -17.12
C ASP A 203 -15.07 -9.92 -16.96
N ASP A 204 -15.71 -10.48 -17.99
CA ASP A 204 -16.14 -11.87 -18.06
C ASP A 204 -14.96 -12.86 -18.15
N GLN A 205 -13.82 -12.42 -18.69
CA GLN A 205 -12.60 -13.21 -18.83
C GLN A 205 -11.71 -13.20 -17.58
N LEU A 206 -11.95 -12.27 -16.65
CA LEU A 206 -11.17 -12.16 -15.41
C LEU A 206 -11.61 -13.23 -14.40
N SER A 207 -10.65 -13.81 -13.68
CA SER A 207 -10.92 -14.64 -12.52
C SER A 207 -11.40 -13.79 -11.33
N PRO A 208 -12.22 -14.33 -10.41
CA PRO A 208 -12.66 -13.60 -9.21
C PRO A 208 -11.53 -13.05 -8.33
N ASP A 209 -10.38 -13.72 -8.30
CA ASP A 209 -9.18 -13.33 -7.54
C ASP A 209 -8.25 -12.36 -8.30
N SER A 210 -8.66 -11.87 -9.47
CA SER A 210 -7.86 -10.96 -10.29
C SER A 210 -7.47 -9.67 -9.55
N ASP A 211 -6.17 -9.33 -9.62
CA ASP A 211 -5.63 -8.04 -9.16
C ASP A 211 -6.36 -6.84 -9.77
N GLU A 212 -6.88 -6.98 -10.99
CA GLU A 212 -7.59 -5.91 -11.68
C GLU A 212 -8.95 -5.60 -11.05
N PHE A 213 -9.66 -6.61 -10.52
CA PHE A 213 -10.88 -6.37 -9.74
C PHE A 213 -10.54 -5.67 -8.43
N PHE A 214 -9.53 -6.15 -7.70
CA PHE A 214 -9.12 -5.54 -6.45
C PHE A 214 -8.73 -4.06 -6.63
N ARG A 215 -7.89 -3.78 -7.64
CA ARG A 215 -7.43 -2.43 -8.00
C ARG A 215 -8.57 -1.50 -8.40
N ARG A 216 -9.56 -1.98 -9.17
CA ARG A 216 -10.70 -1.15 -9.61
C ARG A 216 -11.74 -0.94 -8.52
N PHE A 217 -12.05 -1.96 -7.73
CA PHE A 217 -13.13 -1.88 -6.76
C PHE A 217 -12.73 -1.22 -5.45
N ARG A 218 -11.46 -1.28 -5.04
CA ARG A 218 -10.97 -0.50 -3.88
C ARG A 218 -11.28 1.00 -4.05
N VAL A 219 -11.63 1.66 -2.96
CA VAL A 219 -11.95 3.11 -2.92
C VAL A 219 -11.08 3.87 -1.93
N GLN A 220 -10.36 3.18 -1.07
CA GLN A 220 -9.54 3.77 -0.01
C GLN A 220 -8.06 3.41 -0.21
N ILE A 221 -7.16 4.10 0.51
CA ILE A 221 -5.73 3.76 0.58
C ILE A 221 -5.35 3.54 2.04
N PRO A 222 -5.62 2.35 2.60
CA PRO A 222 -5.44 2.12 4.04
C PRO A 222 -4.00 2.30 4.52
N SER A 223 -3.01 2.14 3.64
CA SER A 223 -1.59 2.31 3.97
C SER A 223 -1.21 3.74 4.40
N THR A 224 -2.08 4.73 4.23
CA THR A 224 -1.82 6.11 4.68
C THR A 224 -2.25 6.38 6.12
N VAL A 225 -2.94 5.44 6.77
CA VAL A 225 -3.42 5.61 8.16
C VAL A 225 -3.23 4.37 9.02
N LEU A 226 -3.14 3.18 8.40
CA LEU A 226 -2.96 1.92 9.10
C LEU A 226 -1.49 1.59 9.22
N SER A 227 -1.12 0.93 10.33
CA SER A 227 0.21 0.37 10.47
C SER A 227 0.49 -0.66 9.38
N LYS A 228 1.71 -0.68 8.86
CA LYS A 228 2.13 -1.61 7.80
C LYS A 228 1.75 -3.08 8.08
N PRO A 229 1.91 -3.60 9.31
CA PRO A 229 1.53 -4.98 9.60
C PRO A 229 0.00 -5.20 9.47
N VAL A 230 -0.80 -4.28 10.02
CA VAL A 230 -2.27 -4.32 9.92
C VAL A 230 -2.74 -4.15 8.48
N TYR A 231 -2.16 -3.21 7.74
CA TYR A 231 -2.43 -2.99 6.32
C TYR A 231 -2.24 -4.28 5.51
N ASN A 232 -1.09 -4.93 5.64
CA ASN A 232 -0.76 -6.14 4.89
C ASN A 232 -1.75 -7.28 5.18
N THR A 233 -2.11 -7.46 6.45
CA THR A 233 -3.08 -8.49 6.87
C THR A 233 -4.48 -8.19 6.32
N LEU A 234 -4.95 -6.94 6.45
CA LEU A 234 -6.26 -6.55 5.92
C LEU A 234 -6.29 -6.58 4.40
N GLU A 235 -5.19 -6.31 3.69
CA GLU A 235 -5.15 -6.43 2.24
C GLU A 235 -5.38 -7.87 1.79
N LYS A 236 -4.67 -8.83 2.41
CA LYS A 236 -4.84 -10.26 2.12
C LYS A 236 -6.28 -10.71 2.38
N LEU A 237 -6.85 -10.33 3.52
CA LEU A 237 -8.25 -10.61 3.86
C LEU A 237 -9.22 -9.97 2.86
N ALA A 238 -9.03 -8.70 2.52
CA ALA A 238 -9.90 -8.00 1.58
C ALA A 238 -9.88 -8.62 0.18
N ARG A 239 -8.71 -9.10 -0.27
CA ARG A 239 -8.56 -9.83 -1.54
C ARG A 239 -9.33 -11.13 -1.53
N LYS A 240 -9.17 -11.93 -0.47
CA LYS A 240 -9.92 -13.18 -0.29
C LYS A 240 -11.42 -12.93 -0.30
N VAL A 241 -11.91 -12.00 0.53
CA VAL A 241 -13.35 -11.71 0.65
C VAL A 241 -13.93 -11.17 -0.65
N LEU A 242 -13.16 -10.35 -1.38
CA LEU A 242 -13.57 -9.89 -2.71
C LEU A 242 -13.72 -11.06 -3.68
N ALA A 243 -12.74 -11.96 -3.74
CA ALA A 243 -12.78 -13.14 -4.61
C ALA A 243 -13.98 -14.03 -4.27
N ASP A 244 -14.20 -14.31 -2.97
CA ASP A 244 -15.32 -15.10 -2.46
C ASP A 244 -16.68 -14.48 -2.83
N GLU A 245 -16.80 -13.16 -2.73
CA GLU A 245 -18.02 -12.43 -3.11
C GLU A 245 -18.24 -12.42 -4.63
N LEU A 246 -17.18 -12.21 -5.42
CA LEU A 246 -17.25 -12.21 -6.88
C LEU A 246 -17.57 -13.58 -7.45
N ALA A 247 -17.12 -14.66 -6.81
CA ALA A 247 -17.38 -16.04 -7.24
C ALA A 247 -18.87 -16.43 -7.18
N LYS A 248 -19.71 -15.68 -6.44
CA LYS A 248 -21.16 -15.90 -6.34
C LYS A 248 -21.93 -15.50 -7.59
N TYR A 249 -21.31 -14.73 -8.48
CA TYR A 249 -21.98 -14.15 -9.63
C TYR A 249 -21.50 -14.76 -10.96
N PRO A 250 -22.40 -14.92 -11.96
CA PRO A 250 -22.02 -15.37 -13.30
C PRO A 250 -20.95 -14.47 -13.92
N SER A 251 -20.00 -15.03 -14.67
CA SER A 251 -18.89 -14.31 -15.32
C SER A 251 -19.33 -13.06 -16.08
N GLU A 252 -20.36 -13.20 -16.91
CA GLU A 252 -20.85 -12.20 -17.86
C GLU A 252 -21.47 -10.98 -17.19
N THR A 253 -21.96 -11.15 -15.96
CA THR A 253 -22.64 -10.11 -15.19
C THR A 253 -21.98 -9.85 -13.84
N ARG A 254 -20.80 -10.43 -13.60
CA ARG A 254 -20.12 -10.47 -12.31
C ARG A 254 -19.89 -9.08 -11.74
N ALA A 255 -19.22 -8.22 -12.50
CA ALA A 255 -18.89 -6.86 -12.08
C ALA A 255 -20.15 -6.03 -11.80
N LEU A 256 -21.18 -6.14 -12.64
CA LEU A 256 -22.43 -5.39 -12.46
C LEU A 256 -23.22 -5.89 -11.24
N ASN A 257 -23.37 -7.21 -11.06
CA ASN A 257 -23.97 -7.79 -9.85
C ASN A 257 -23.22 -7.32 -8.60
N PHE A 258 -21.88 -7.43 -8.60
CA PHE A 258 -21.05 -7.00 -7.48
C PHE A 258 -21.28 -5.54 -7.14
N LEU A 259 -21.21 -4.63 -8.12
CA LEU A 259 -21.36 -3.20 -7.90
C LEU A 259 -22.76 -2.83 -7.40
N ILE A 260 -23.83 -3.42 -7.94
CA ILE A 260 -25.20 -3.15 -7.49
C ILE A 260 -25.42 -3.66 -6.06
N ASN A 261 -25.02 -4.90 -5.77
CA ASN A 261 -25.35 -5.57 -4.51
C ASN A 261 -24.44 -5.18 -3.35
N ASN A 262 -23.23 -4.70 -3.63
CA ASN A 262 -22.27 -4.29 -2.62
C ASN A 262 -22.15 -2.77 -2.54
N ARG A 263 -21.61 -2.12 -3.58
CA ARG A 263 -21.47 -0.66 -3.60
C ARG A 263 -22.81 0.06 -3.54
N GLY A 264 -23.74 -0.35 -4.40
CA GLY A 264 -25.07 0.21 -4.43
C GLY A 264 -25.76 0.00 -3.09
N ALA A 265 -26.10 -1.26 -2.78
CA ALA A 265 -27.02 -1.55 -1.69
C ALA A 265 -26.44 -1.22 -0.30
N ARG A 266 -25.13 -1.43 -0.08
CA ARG A 266 -24.52 -1.24 1.26
C ARG A 266 -23.91 0.13 1.46
N ALA A 267 -23.29 0.71 0.43
CA ALA A 267 -22.65 2.00 0.56
C ALA A 267 -23.65 3.14 0.26
N VAL A 268 -24.26 3.13 -0.92
CA VAL A 268 -25.13 4.23 -1.36
C VAL A 268 -26.55 4.07 -0.81
N GLY A 269 -27.02 2.83 -0.63
CA GLY A 269 -28.37 2.50 -0.20
C GLY A 269 -28.74 3.17 1.13
N TYR A 270 -27.78 3.40 2.02
CA TYR A 270 -28.00 4.14 3.27
C TYR A 270 -28.68 5.49 3.03
N SER A 271 -28.25 6.23 2.00
CA SER A 271 -28.87 7.50 1.64
C SER A 271 -30.34 7.36 1.27
N ILE A 272 -30.73 6.26 0.59
CA ILE A 272 -32.12 5.96 0.24
C ILE A 272 -32.95 5.64 1.49
N ALA A 273 -32.40 4.87 2.44
CA ALA A 273 -33.06 4.65 3.73
C ALA A 273 -33.26 5.95 4.51
N ALA A 274 -32.25 6.83 4.53
CA ALA A 274 -32.36 8.14 5.18
C ALA A 274 -33.47 8.99 4.54
N GLN A 275 -33.55 9.04 3.20
CA GLN A 275 -34.62 9.73 2.48
C GLN A 275 -36.01 9.17 2.83
N ARG A 276 -36.15 7.84 2.89
CA ARG A 276 -37.41 7.16 3.24
C ARG A 276 -37.93 7.44 4.66
N LYS A 277 -37.15 8.13 5.51
CA LYS A 277 -37.63 8.66 6.79
C LYS A 277 -38.44 9.95 6.64
N TYR A 278 -38.30 10.67 5.53
CA TYR A 278 -38.92 11.98 5.30
C TYR A 278 -39.89 11.97 4.12
N ILE A 279 -39.57 11.25 3.04
CA ILE A 279 -40.30 11.24 1.76
C ILE A 279 -40.36 9.83 1.16
N GLU A 280 -41.19 9.63 0.14
CA GLU A 280 -41.13 8.42 -0.69
C GLU A 280 -39.94 8.48 -1.67
N VAL A 281 -39.45 7.33 -2.12
CA VAL A 281 -38.36 7.25 -3.10
C VAL A 281 -38.64 6.18 -4.16
N GLU A 282 -38.60 6.59 -5.42
CA GLU A 282 -38.64 5.73 -6.60
C GLU A 282 -37.24 5.64 -7.23
N LEU A 283 -36.88 4.45 -7.72
CA LEU A 283 -35.56 4.15 -8.29
C LEU A 283 -35.72 3.68 -9.75
N PRO A 284 -35.86 4.59 -10.73
CA PRO A 284 -36.12 4.23 -12.12
C PRO A 284 -35.08 3.26 -12.69
N PHE A 285 -33.79 3.51 -12.47
CA PHE A 285 -32.70 2.68 -13.00
C PHE A 285 -32.60 1.29 -12.38
N MET A 286 -33.27 1.05 -11.25
CA MET A 286 -33.38 -0.26 -10.61
C MET A 286 -34.59 -1.06 -11.10
N ASP A 287 -35.35 -0.56 -12.07
CA ASP A 287 -36.43 -1.36 -12.67
C ASP A 287 -35.87 -2.60 -13.37
N LYS A 288 -36.53 -3.74 -13.13
CA LYS A 288 -36.14 -5.04 -13.68
C LYS A 288 -35.96 -5.00 -15.21
N LYS A 289 -36.80 -4.26 -15.94
CA LYS A 289 -36.69 -4.18 -17.41
C LYS A 289 -35.41 -3.46 -17.84
N LEU A 290 -35.03 -2.38 -17.15
CA LEU A 290 -33.80 -1.64 -17.44
C LEU A 290 -32.55 -2.45 -17.11
N LEU A 291 -32.54 -3.10 -15.94
CA LEU A 291 -31.44 -3.97 -15.52
C LEU A 291 -31.24 -5.13 -16.51
N GLN A 292 -32.33 -5.79 -16.93
CA GLN A 292 -32.27 -6.85 -17.93
C GLN A 292 -31.87 -6.34 -19.32
N LEU A 293 -32.24 -5.11 -19.68
CA LEU A 293 -31.80 -4.51 -20.94
C LEU A 293 -30.29 -4.24 -20.90
N ALA A 294 -29.77 -3.69 -19.79
CA ALA A 294 -28.36 -3.38 -19.63
C ALA A 294 -27.47 -4.61 -19.80
N THR A 295 -27.90 -5.79 -19.32
CA THR A 295 -27.12 -7.03 -19.49
C THR A 295 -27.20 -7.64 -20.89
N LYS A 296 -28.18 -7.24 -21.71
CA LYS A 296 -28.30 -7.70 -23.12
C LYS A 296 -27.48 -6.87 -24.10
N ILE A 297 -27.08 -5.67 -23.72
CA ILE A 297 -26.27 -4.77 -24.55
C ILE A 297 -24.81 -5.21 -24.44
N ASP A 298 -24.17 -5.37 -25.60
CA ASP A 298 -22.73 -5.64 -25.71
C ASP A 298 -21.93 -4.63 -24.83
N PRO A 299 -21.05 -5.10 -23.92
CA PRO A 299 -20.19 -4.23 -23.10
C PRO A 299 -19.40 -3.20 -23.92
N ALA A 300 -18.93 -3.54 -25.13
CA ALA A 300 -18.21 -2.60 -25.98
C ALA A 300 -19.07 -1.40 -26.42
N ILE A 301 -20.39 -1.59 -26.49
CA ILE A 301 -21.36 -0.51 -26.73
C ILE A 301 -21.71 0.20 -25.42
N ARG A 302 -22.14 -0.56 -24.41
CA ARG A 302 -22.66 -0.01 -23.15
C ARG A 302 -21.62 0.79 -22.37
N LEU A 303 -20.36 0.37 -22.42
CA LEU A 303 -19.24 1.03 -21.75
C LEU A 303 -18.59 2.12 -22.62
N ASN A 304 -19.09 2.36 -23.84
CA ASN A 304 -18.62 3.45 -24.67
C ASN A 304 -18.93 4.80 -23.99
N PRO A 305 -17.97 5.73 -23.87
CA PRO A 305 -18.20 7.03 -23.23
C PRO A 305 -19.35 7.86 -23.82
N SER A 306 -19.71 7.63 -25.09
CA SER A 306 -20.80 8.33 -25.79
C SER A 306 -22.19 7.71 -25.55
N PHE A 307 -22.25 6.47 -25.06
CA PHE A 307 -23.49 5.69 -24.98
C PHE A 307 -24.57 6.39 -24.15
N TYR A 308 -24.22 6.77 -22.92
CA TYR A 308 -25.18 7.44 -22.04
C TYR A 308 -25.53 8.87 -22.47
N PRO A 309 -24.58 9.74 -22.90
CA PRO A 309 -24.91 11.00 -23.55
C PRO A 309 -25.89 10.85 -24.71
N ASP A 310 -25.75 9.81 -25.54
CA ASP A 310 -26.63 9.58 -26.67
C ASP A 310 -28.03 9.11 -26.24
N ILE A 311 -28.15 8.28 -25.19
CA ILE A 311 -29.45 8.00 -24.56
C ILE A 311 -30.11 9.29 -24.10
N LEU A 312 -29.36 10.17 -23.42
CA LEU A 312 -29.87 11.44 -22.93
C LEU A 312 -30.29 12.36 -24.09
N LYS A 313 -29.59 12.36 -25.23
CA LYS A 313 -30.02 13.08 -26.44
C LYS A 313 -31.38 12.60 -26.95
N LYS A 314 -31.64 11.28 -26.92
CA LYS A 314 -32.94 10.70 -27.29
C LYS A 314 -34.05 11.07 -26.29
N ILE A 315 -33.70 11.22 -25.01
CA ILE A 315 -34.63 11.74 -24.00
C ILE A 315 -34.89 13.23 -24.26
N ASN A 316 -33.87 14.08 -24.19
CA ASN A 316 -33.95 15.52 -24.42
C ASN A 316 -32.60 16.08 -24.92
N ALA A 317 -32.53 16.42 -26.21
CA ALA A 317 -31.32 16.92 -26.85
C ALA A 317 -30.76 18.23 -26.26
N LYS A 318 -31.63 19.12 -25.76
CA LYS A 318 -31.19 20.39 -25.16
C LYS A 318 -30.48 20.15 -23.82
N VAL A 319 -31.06 19.31 -22.96
CA VAL A 319 -30.45 18.94 -21.68
C VAL A 319 -29.16 18.12 -21.87
N ALA A 320 -29.12 17.27 -22.90
CA ALA A 320 -27.93 16.50 -23.24
C ALA A 320 -26.74 17.38 -23.67
N ALA A 321 -27.00 18.55 -24.25
CA ALA A 321 -25.96 19.49 -24.68
C ALA A 321 -25.40 20.34 -23.53
N LEU A 322 -26.01 20.32 -22.34
CA LEU A 322 -25.53 21.09 -21.19
C LEU A 322 -24.31 20.39 -20.54
N PRO A 323 -23.33 21.16 -20.03
CA PRO A 323 -22.24 20.61 -19.20
C PRO A 323 -22.77 19.76 -18.05
N SER A 324 -22.03 18.70 -17.70
CA SER A 324 -22.37 17.80 -16.59
C SER A 324 -21.20 17.63 -15.63
N THR A 325 -21.52 17.27 -14.37
CA THR A 325 -20.52 16.77 -13.42
C THR A 325 -19.79 15.52 -13.92
N ASN A 326 -20.32 14.86 -14.96
CA ASN A 326 -19.73 13.69 -15.60
C ASN A 326 -19.03 13.99 -16.95
N SER A 327 -19.14 15.21 -17.48
CA SER A 327 -18.43 15.62 -18.71
C SER A 327 -16.92 15.68 -18.49
N PRO A 328 -16.08 15.61 -19.54
CA PRO A 328 -14.66 15.95 -19.46
C PRO A 328 -14.43 17.31 -18.78
N GLU A 329 -13.36 17.46 -18.00
CA GLU A 329 -13.11 18.69 -17.21
C GLU A 329 -13.10 19.97 -18.05
N GLN A 330 -12.63 19.89 -19.30
CA GLN A 330 -12.57 21.02 -20.23
C GLN A 330 -13.96 21.57 -20.59
N GLU A 331 -15.00 20.75 -20.49
CA GLU A 331 -16.40 21.15 -20.73
C GLU A 331 -17.09 21.65 -19.45
N GLN A 332 -16.50 21.41 -18.27
CA GLN A 332 -17.05 21.81 -16.98
C GLN A 332 -16.68 23.27 -16.70
N ILE A 333 -17.48 24.20 -17.22
CA ILE A 333 -17.24 25.65 -17.11
C ILE A 333 -18.17 26.27 -16.05
N GLY A 334 -17.67 27.28 -15.32
CA GLY A 334 -18.47 28.13 -14.44
C GLY A 334 -18.62 27.64 -12.99
N TRP A 335 -17.90 26.59 -12.60
CA TRP A 335 -17.81 26.15 -11.21
C TRP A 335 -16.57 26.74 -10.52
N THR A 336 -16.58 26.73 -9.20
CA THR A 336 -15.51 27.18 -8.31
C THR A 336 -15.21 26.11 -7.27
N GLU A 337 -13.96 26.02 -6.84
CA GLU A 337 -13.59 25.23 -5.68
C GLU A 337 -14.27 25.74 -4.40
N LYS A 338 -14.53 24.83 -3.48
CA LYS A 338 -15.11 25.10 -2.16
C LYS A 338 -14.33 24.30 -1.12
N PRO A 339 -14.26 24.75 0.13
CA PRO A 339 -13.77 23.91 1.22
C PRO A 339 -14.60 22.63 1.34
N ILE A 340 -13.95 21.52 1.66
CA ILE A 340 -14.63 20.28 2.06
C ILE A 340 -14.97 20.43 3.54
N ILE A 341 -16.25 20.59 3.87
CA ILE A 341 -16.74 20.89 5.22
C ILE A 341 -16.33 19.79 6.19
N LYS A 342 -16.56 18.52 5.85
CA LYS A 342 -16.19 17.36 6.68
C LYS A 342 -14.68 17.17 6.85
N HIS A 343 -13.86 17.82 6.02
CA HIS A 343 -12.40 17.84 6.14
C HIS A 343 -11.88 19.22 6.60
N SER A 344 -12.75 20.05 7.19
CA SER A 344 -12.31 21.26 7.86
C SER A 344 -11.36 20.94 9.01
N GLU A 345 -10.49 21.88 9.37
CA GLU A 345 -9.55 21.72 10.48
C GLU A 345 -10.26 21.31 11.78
N ALA A 346 -11.42 21.91 12.06
CA ALA A 346 -12.24 21.57 13.22
C ALA A 346 -12.75 20.12 13.19
N ASN A 347 -13.22 19.63 12.03
CA ASN A 347 -13.71 18.25 11.89
C ASN A 347 -12.57 17.22 11.91
N LEU A 348 -11.43 17.54 11.30
CA LEU A 348 -10.22 16.71 11.39
C LEU A 348 -9.74 16.61 12.83
N LYS A 349 -9.61 17.75 13.53
CA LYS A 349 -9.25 17.77 14.94
C LYS A 349 -10.23 16.94 15.78
N PHE A 350 -11.53 17.09 15.57
CA PHE A 350 -12.55 16.30 16.25
C PHE A 350 -12.37 14.79 16.03
N MET A 351 -12.10 14.34 14.80
CA MET A 351 -11.82 12.94 14.52
C MET A 351 -10.53 12.45 15.19
N PHE A 352 -9.45 13.26 15.16
CA PHE A 352 -8.20 12.91 15.84
C PHE A 352 -8.36 12.81 17.36
N ASP A 353 -9.08 13.74 17.98
CA ASP A 353 -9.36 13.71 19.42
C ASP A 353 -10.13 12.42 19.79
N GLU A 354 -11.11 12.02 18.97
CA GLU A 354 -11.90 10.80 19.18
C GLU A 354 -11.07 9.51 19.03
N ILE A 355 -10.22 9.44 18.01
CA ILE A 355 -9.30 8.31 17.77
C ILE A 355 -8.22 8.28 18.87
N GLY A 356 -7.75 9.44 19.33
CA GLY A 356 -6.73 9.57 20.36
C GLY A 356 -7.24 9.12 21.72
N GLY A 357 -8.45 9.55 22.08
CA GLY A 357 -9.17 9.03 23.25
C GLY A 357 -9.37 7.51 23.16
N PHE A 358 -9.72 6.99 21.97
CA PHE A 358 -9.87 5.56 21.75
C PHE A 358 -8.57 4.77 21.97
N ALA A 359 -7.44 5.22 21.44
CA ALA A 359 -6.16 4.55 21.67
C ALA A 359 -5.73 4.61 23.14
N LYS A 360 -6.05 5.71 23.84
CA LYS A 360 -5.80 5.83 25.29
C LYS A 360 -6.67 4.86 26.11
N ASP A 361 -7.95 4.76 25.78
CA ASP A 361 -8.93 3.97 26.55
C ASP A 361 -8.84 2.47 26.26
N PHE A 362 -8.44 2.09 25.03
CA PHE A 362 -8.49 0.71 24.56
C PHE A 362 -7.17 0.15 24.01
N GLY A 363 -6.05 0.84 24.24
CA GLY A 363 -4.68 0.36 23.99
C GLY A 363 -4.51 -0.30 22.62
N ASN A 364 -4.30 -1.62 22.61
CA ASN A 364 -4.07 -2.44 21.41
C ASN A 364 -5.19 -2.34 20.35
N ALA A 365 -6.44 -2.06 20.73
CA ALA A 365 -7.51 -1.83 19.76
C ALA A 365 -7.29 -0.56 18.93
N GLY A 366 -6.57 0.43 19.49
CA GLY A 366 -6.06 1.62 18.82
C GLY A 366 -4.80 1.39 18.00
N GLY A 367 -4.14 0.23 18.14
CA GLY A 367 -2.93 -0.14 17.39
C GLY A 367 -3.15 -0.48 15.91
N ILE A 368 -4.40 -0.41 15.43
CA ILE A 368 -4.70 -0.45 13.99
C ILE A 368 -4.12 0.77 13.26
N VAL A 369 -3.98 1.88 13.98
CA VAL A 369 -3.60 3.17 13.47
C VAL A 369 -2.09 3.32 13.51
N ASP A 370 -1.52 3.80 12.41
CA ASP A 370 -0.18 4.35 12.42
C ASP A 370 -0.26 5.86 12.68
N TRP A 371 -0.09 6.21 13.95
CA TRP A 371 -0.14 7.57 14.47
C TRP A 371 0.86 8.52 13.80
N PHE A 372 1.92 7.99 13.20
CA PHE A 372 2.87 8.74 12.41
C PHE A 372 2.32 9.07 11.03
N THR A 373 1.64 8.12 10.39
CA THR A 373 1.03 8.34 9.07
C THR A 373 -0.24 9.18 9.15
N LEU A 374 -0.92 9.16 10.30
CA LEU A 374 -2.08 10.00 10.61
C LEU A 374 -1.80 11.49 10.69
N ASP A 375 -0.53 11.90 10.74
CA ASP A 375 -0.16 13.31 10.83
C ASP A 375 -0.51 14.06 9.52
N PRO A 376 -1.52 14.96 9.50
CA PRO A 376 -1.86 15.73 8.31
C PRO A 376 -0.80 16.80 7.97
N ALA A 377 0.12 17.11 8.91
CA ALA A 377 1.23 18.04 8.73
C ALA A 377 2.49 17.36 8.16
N LYS A 378 2.49 16.04 7.94
CA LYS A 378 3.41 15.39 6.99
C LYS A 378 3.10 15.94 5.61
N THR A 379 3.79 17.03 5.31
CA THR A 379 3.71 17.86 4.11
C THR A 379 3.76 16.99 2.86
N VAL A 380 2.59 16.79 2.25
CA VAL A 380 2.52 16.35 0.84
C VAL A 380 2.59 17.62 0.00
N ASN A 381 3.55 17.69 -0.93
CA ASN A 381 3.75 18.87 -1.77
C ASN A 381 2.46 19.26 -2.52
N SER A 382 2.21 20.58 -2.52
CA SER A 382 1.08 21.37 -3.00
C SER A 382 0.39 20.98 -4.32
N LYS A 383 1.03 20.27 -5.27
CA LYS A 383 0.40 19.94 -6.57
C LYS A 383 -0.11 18.50 -6.71
N ARG A 384 0.43 17.55 -5.95
CA ARG A 384 -0.09 16.17 -5.84
C ARG A 384 -0.81 15.92 -4.50
N ALA A 385 -0.76 16.88 -3.58
CA ALA A 385 -1.37 16.84 -2.26
C ALA A 385 -2.87 16.59 -2.28
N GLN A 386 -3.65 17.29 -3.12
CA GLN A 386 -5.10 17.30 -2.96
C GLN A 386 -5.76 15.91 -3.15
N PRO A 387 -5.47 15.13 -4.22
CA PRO A 387 -6.01 13.78 -4.36
C PRO A 387 -5.53 12.81 -3.28
N PHE A 388 -4.26 12.93 -2.87
CA PHE A 388 -3.70 12.10 -1.80
C PHE A 388 -4.34 12.42 -0.46
N LEU A 389 -4.36 13.69 -0.06
CA LEU A 389 -4.95 14.21 1.17
C LEU A 389 -6.44 13.85 1.25
N ARG A 390 -7.16 13.98 0.14
CA ARG A 390 -8.57 13.55 0.07
C ARG A 390 -8.71 12.06 0.37
N ARG A 391 -7.86 11.20 -0.20
CA ARG A 391 -7.90 9.75 0.07
C ARG A 391 -7.45 9.41 1.48
N HIS A 392 -6.42 10.09 1.99
CA HIS A 392 -5.96 9.99 3.37
C HIS A 392 -7.10 10.33 4.33
N ASN A 393 -7.77 11.47 4.15
CA ASN A 393 -8.90 11.89 4.97
C ASN A 393 -10.08 10.92 4.88
N GLN A 394 -10.37 10.36 3.69
CA GLN A 394 -11.39 9.30 3.54
C GLN A 394 -11.05 8.05 4.35
N THR A 395 -9.78 7.69 4.42
CA THR A 395 -9.32 6.56 5.21
C THR A 395 -9.27 6.89 6.71
N LEU A 396 -8.99 8.15 7.09
CA LEU A 396 -9.18 8.64 8.46
C LEU A 396 -10.65 8.52 8.90
N GLU A 397 -11.61 8.85 8.03
CA GLU A 397 -13.04 8.64 8.30
C GLU A 397 -13.36 7.15 8.54
N SER A 398 -12.61 6.22 7.93
CA SER A 398 -12.77 4.79 8.18
C SER A 398 -12.28 4.37 9.55
N VAL A 399 -11.14 4.92 9.99
CA VAL A 399 -10.63 4.71 11.34
C VAL A 399 -11.61 5.30 12.37
N TYR A 400 -12.14 6.49 12.11
CA TYR A 400 -13.16 7.11 12.95
C TYR A 400 -14.42 6.23 13.05
N LEU A 401 -14.91 5.67 11.94
CA LEU A 401 -16.04 4.73 11.97
C LEU A 401 -15.70 3.50 12.83
N TYR A 402 -14.52 2.89 12.66
CA TYR A 402 -14.07 1.78 13.50
C TYR A 402 -14.04 2.16 14.98
N THR A 403 -13.51 3.33 15.32
CA THR A 403 -13.49 3.86 16.69
C THR A 403 -14.90 3.95 17.27
N LYS A 404 -15.86 4.51 16.53
CA LYS A 404 -17.26 4.62 17.00
C LYS A 404 -17.93 3.26 17.15
N TRP A 405 -17.76 2.38 16.17
CA TRP A 405 -18.25 1.01 16.25
C TRP A 405 -17.67 0.27 17.46
N PHE A 406 -16.36 0.34 17.68
CA PHE A 406 -15.72 -0.36 18.79
C PHE A 406 -16.23 0.17 20.13
N LYS A 407 -16.28 1.49 20.33
CA LYS A 407 -16.87 2.09 21.54
C LYS A 407 -18.30 1.61 21.76
N HIS A 408 -19.10 1.48 20.70
CA HIS A 408 -20.48 0.99 20.79
C HIS A 408 -20.57 -0.49 21.19
N HIS A 409 -19.63 -1.34 20.73
CA HIS A 409 -19.72 -2.79 20.88
C HIS A 409 -18.73 -3.42 21.87
N HIS A 410 -17.78 -2.68 22.46
CA HIS A 410 -16.69 -3.25 23.27
C HIS A 410 -17.17 -4.14 24.43
N ASN A 411 -18.28 -3.77 25.08
CA ASN A 411 -18.87 -4.56 26.18
C ASN A 411 -19.40 -5.94 25.73
N GLN A 412 -19.56 -6.16 24.42
CA GLN A 412 -20.00 -7.43 23.84
C GLN A 412 -18.82 -8.31 23.39
N LEU A 413 -17.62 -7.73 23.31
CA LEU A 413 -16.41 -8.41 22.84
C LEU A 413 -15.79 -9.25 23.95
N ALA A 414 -15.08 -10.30 23.57
CA ALA A 414 -14.28 -11.07 24.52
C ALA A 414 -13.19 -10.17 25.14
N PRO A 415 -12.93 -10.27 26.45
CA PRO A 415 -11.75 -9.67 27.05
C PRO A 415 -10.53 -10.37 26.47
N GLY A 416 -9.90 -9.72 25.50
CA GLY A 416 -8.86 -10.30 24.68
C GLY A 416 -8.12 -9.20 23.92
N ASN A 417 -6.91 -9.50 23.47
CA ASN A 417 -6.16 -8.56 22.67
C ASN A 417 -6.73 -8.61 21.24
N VAL A 418 -7.53 -7.60 20.93
CA VAL A 418 -8.31 -7.40 19.71
C VAL A 418 -7.55 -7.76 18.42
N LEU A 419 -6.27 -7.43 18.36
CA LEU A 419 -5.44 -7.74 17.21
C LEU A 419 -4.76 -9.11 17.31
N SER A 420 -4.27 -9.54 18.47
CA SER A 420 -3.68 -10.89 18.56
C SER A 420 -4.72 -11.98 18.38
N ASP A 421 -5.83 -11.91 19.10
CA ASP A 421 -6.77 -13.03 19.23
C ASP A 421 -7.59 -13.26 17.96
N SER A 422 -7.65 -12.24 17.11
CA SER A 422 -8.52 -12.26 15.92
C SER A 422 -7.76 -12.39 14.59
N PHE A 423 -6.44 -12.20 14.61
CA PHE A 423 -5.55 -12.56 13.49
C PHE A 423 -4.86 -13.91 13.72
N ALA A 424 -5.36 -14.70 14.67
CA ALA A 424 -5.11 -16.13 14.75
C ALA A 424 -5.75 -16.79 13.54
N PHE A 425 -5.03 -16.79 12.42
CA PHE A 425 -5.28 -17.77 11.38
C PHE A 425 -4.89 -19.12 11.98
N ASP A 426 -5.84 -20.05 12.01
CA ASP A 426 -5.69 -21.43 12.52
C ASP A 426 -4.71 -22.29 11.70
N GLU A 427 -4.10 -21.73 10.66
CA GLU A 427 -3.00 -22.36 9.95
C GLU A 427 -1.73 -21.64 10.35
N GLU A 428 -0.79 -22.37 10.97
CA GLU A 428 0.63 -22.06 10.84
C GLU A 428 0.84 -21.80 9.35
N ILE A 429 0.95 -20.53 8.94
CA ILE A 429 1.43 -20.20 7.62
C ILE A 429 2.85 -20.72 7.64
N THR A 430 3.01 -21.97 7.17
CA THR A 430 4.30 -22.58 6.96
C THR A 430 5.05 -21.56 6.12
N ALA A 431 6.10 -20.99 6.73
CA ALA A 431 7.01 -20.07 6.07
C ALA A 431 7.22 -20.63 4.68
N SER A 432 6.92 -19.84 3.63
CA SER A 432 7.02 -20.33 2.26
C SER A 432 8.41 -20.96 2.14
N THR A 433 8.45 -22.28 2.02
CA THR A 433 9.66 -23.07 1.88
C THR A 433 10.17 -22.90 0.45
N LYS A 434 10.36 -21.64 0.03
CA LYS A 434 11.22 -21.36 -1.10
C LYS A 434 12.54 -22.03 -0.76
N GLN A 435 12.86 -23.11 -1.48
CA GLN A 435 14.13 -23.76 -1.31
C GLN A 435 15.20 -22.67 -1.42
N PRO A 436 16.12 -22.58 -0.45
CA PRO A 436 17.16 -21.56 -0.48
C PRO A 436 17.85 -21.66 -1.83
N PHE A 437 17.85 -20.55 -2.57
CA PHE A 437 18.54 -20.48 -3.84
C PHE A 437 20.03 -20.67 -3.53
N THR A 438 20.62 -21.74 -4.06
CA THR A 438 22.05 -22.01 -3.88
C THR A 438 22.83 -21.06 -4.78
N GLU A 439 23.31 -19.97 -4.20
CA GLU A 439 24.22 -19.04 -4.87
C GLU A 439 25.60 -19.69 -5.02
N ASN A 440 26.21 -19.60 -6.21
CA ASN A 440 27.60 -20.03 -6.42
C ASN A 440 28.55 -18.94 -5.89
N PHE A 441 28.72 -18.89 -4.56
CA PHE A 441 29.50 -17.85 -3.89
C PHE A 441 30.93 -17.72 -4.45
N GLU A 442 31.64 -18.83 -4.67
CA GLU A 442 33.01 -18.79 -5.20
C GLU A 442 33.06 -18.27 -6.64
N GLY A 443 32.14 -18.71 -7.51
CA GLY A 443 32.05 -18.21 -8.89
C GLY A 443 31.74 -16.71 -8.94
N ILE A 444 30.82 -16.24 -8.10
CA ILE A 444 30.45 -14.82 -7.98
C ILE A 444 31.65 -14.00 -7.48
N LYS A 445 32.35 -14.46 -6.43
CA LYS A 445 33.56 -13.80 -5.91
C LYS A 445 34.64 -13.68 -6.98
N ALA A 446 34.96 -14.77 -7.67
CA ALA A 446 35.98 -14.80 -8.71
C ALA A 446 35.67 -13.82 -9.85
N LYS A 447 34.41 -13.80 -10.31
CA LYS A 447 33.91 -12.85 -11.32
C LYS A 447 34.13 -11.41 -10.89
N TYR A 448 33.54 -10.97 -9.78
CA TYR A 448 33.61 -9.55 -9.39
C TYR A 448 34.98 -9.13 -8.91
N LYS A 449 35.78 -10.03 -8.32
CA LYS A 449 37.19 -9.74 -8.02
C LYS A 449 37.96 -9.41 -9.29
N SER A 450 37.84 -10.24 -10.33
CA SER A 450 38.48 -9.99 -11.63
C SER A 450 37.97 -8.69 -12.26
N GLU A 451 36.67 -8.40 -12.19
CA GLU A 451 36.10 -7.14 -12.71
C GLU A 451 36.63 -5.91 -11.96
N ILE A 452 36.80 -5.99 -10.63
CA ILE A 452 37.34 -4.91 -9.80
C ILE A 452 38.84 -4.72 -10.08
N GLU A 453 39.62 -5.78 -10.16
CA GLU A 453 41.05 -5.72 -10.51
C GLU A 453 41.25 -5.10 -11.89
N ALA A 454 40.37 -5.42 -12.85
CA ALA A 454 40.38 -4.83 -14.19
C ALA A 454 40.11 -3.32 -14.21
N LEU A 455 39.48 -2.74 -13.17
CA LEU A 455 39.29 -1.29 -13.07
C LEU A 455 40.61 -0.54 -12.87
N SER A 456 41.66 -1.22 -12.37
CA SER A 456 42.95 -0.60 -12.01
C SER A 456 42.79 0.67 -11.14
N SER A 457 41.74 0.69 -10.31
CA SER A 457 41.41 1.84 -9.46
C SER A 457 42.29 1.85 -8.22
N ASN A 458 42.73 3.02 -7.78
CA ASN A 458 43.38 3.20 -6.47
C ASN A 458 42.38 3.63 -5.38
N HIS A 459 41.10 3.77 -5.74
CA HIS A 459 40.05 4.21 -4.84
C HIS A 459 39.84 3.21 -3.70
N LYS A 460 39.75 3.72 -2.47
CA LYS A 460 39.45 2.93 -1.28
C LYS A 460 37.99 3.13 -0.90
N LEU A 461 37.21 2.05 -0.93
CA LEU A 461 35.81 2.00 -0.52
C LEU A 461 35.73 1.55 0.95
N HIS A 462 35.07 2.37 1.77
CA HIS A 462 34.70 2.00 3.14
C HIS A 462 33.40 1.18 3.11
N PHE A 463 33.47 -0.09 3.47
CA PHE A 463 32.30 -0.97 3.56
C PHE A 463 31.79 -0.99 5.01
N ASN A 464 30.66 -0.35 5.24
CA ASN A 464 30.10 -0.15 6.57
C ASN A 464 29.06 -1.21 6.85
N LEU A 465 29.34 -2.07 7.84
CA LEU A 465 28.33 -2.92 8.45
C LEU A 465 27.64 -2.10 9.54
N SER A 466 26.34 -1.84 9.37
CA SER A 466 25.54 -1.15 10.36
C SER A 466 24.44 -2.08 10.87
N VAL A 467 24.45 -2.33 12.18
CA VAL A 467 23.57 -3.32 12.80
C VAL A 467 22.57 -2.59 13.69
N ASP A 468 21.29 -2.68 13.36
CA ASP A 468 20.21 -2.25 14.24
C ASP A 468 20.00 -3.33 15.30
N VAL A 469 20.41 -3.05 16.53
CA VAL A 469 20.22 -3.92 17.68
C VAL A 469 18.88 -3.59 18.30
N GLU A 470 17.86 -4.25 17.77
CA GLU A 470 16.48 -4.05 18.16
C GLU A 470 15.82 -5.37 18.56
N ALA A 471 14.99 -5.32 19.60
CA ALA A 471 14.07 -6.38 19.96
C ALA A 471 12.85 -5.73 20.59
N PHE A 472 11.69 -6.08 20.03
CA PHE A 472 10.41 -5.56 20.47
C PHE A 472 9.54 -6.71 20.96
N PRO A 473 8.74 -6.48 22.02
CA PRO A 473 7.80 -7.48 22.48
C PRO A 473 6.74 -7.73 21.41
N ILE A 474 6.17 -8.93 21.38
CA ILE A 474 5.08 -9.28 20.45
C ILE A 474 3.87 -8.32 20.56
N SER A 475 3.69 -7.67 21.71
CA SER A 475 2.67 -6.65 21.97
C SER A 475 2.94 -5.29 21.30
N ASP A 476 4.17 -5.00 20.87
CA ASP A 476 4.52 -3.71 20.26
C ASP A 476 4.06 -3.67 18.79
N TYR A 477 2.93 -3.06 18.52
CA TYR A 477 2.31 -3.02 17.20
C TYR A 477 3.05 -2.16 16.16
N TYR A 478 4.03 -1.34 16.56
CA TYR A 478 4.90 -0.61 15.63
C TYR A 478 6.11 -1.42 15.18
N ALA A 479 6.44 -2.50 15.87
CA ALA A 479 7.51 -3.37 15.44
C ALA A 479 7.05 -4.32 14.32
N SER A 480 7.71 -4.27 13.16
CA SER A 480 7.47 -5.24 12.07
C SER A 480 8.18 -6.59 12.28
N GLN A 481 9.10 -6.64 13.24
CA GLN A 481 9.93 -7.78 13.63
C GLN A 481 9.89 -7.86 15.15
N THR A 482 9.60 -9.03 15.72
CA THR A 482 9.45 -9.19 17.18
C THR A 482 9.99 -10.54 17.65
N ALA A 483 10.32 -10.60 18.93
CA ALA A 483 10.57 -11.86 19.64
C ALA A 483 9.51 -12.09 20.73
N TYR A 484 9.34 -13.37 21.09
CA TYR A 484 8.82 -13.71 22.41
C TYR A 484 9.79 -13.21 23.47
N GLU A 485 9.31 -12.77 24.63
CA GLU A 485 10.14 -12.22 25.72
C GLU A 485 11.34 -13.13 26.06
N ASN A 486 11.14 -14.45 26.03
CA ASN A 486 12.16 -15.46 26.29
C ASN A 486 13.21 -15.61 25.17
N GLU A 487 12.88 -15.19 23.95
CA GLU A 487 13.69 -15.27 22.73
C GLU A 487 14.47 -13.98 22.45
N VAL A 488 14.19 -12.91 23.20
CA VAL A 488 14.85 -11.61 23.08
C VAL A 488 16.35 -11.71 23.35
N ASN A 489 16.73 -12.49 24.35
CA ASN A 489 18.15 -12.75 24.63
C ASN A 489 18.82 -13.42 23.43
N LYS A 490 18.13 -14.31 22.71
CA LYS A 490 18.66 -14.93 21.50
C LYS A 490 18.79 -13.92 20.37
N LEU A 491 17.82 -13.02 20.21
CA LEU A 491 17.90 -11.97 19.19
C LEU A 491 19.01 -10.95 19.47
N ILE A 492 19.10 -10.44 20.69
CA ILE A 492 20.04 -9.37 21.04
C ILE A 492 21.46 -9.93 21.15
N PHE A 493 21.64 -11.07 21.80
CA PHE A 493 22.98 -11.66 22.03
C PHE A 493 23.38 -12.67 20.94
N GLY A 494 22.50 -12.92 19.97
CA GLY A 494 22.66 -14.01 19.00
C GLY A 494 22.67 -15.41 19.63
N ASP A 495 22.31 -15.53 20.92
CA ASP A 495 22.50 -16.71 21.77
C ASP A 495 21.54 -17.84 21.41
N PHE A 496 21.72 -18.41 20.22
CA PHE A 496 21.09 -19.66 19.79
C PHE A 496 21.84 -20.90 20.33
N GLY A 497 22.70 -20.73 21.36
CA GLY A 497 23.62 -21.74 21.89
C GLY A 497 25.03 -21.19 22.12
N TYR A 498 25.94 -22.01 22.68
CA TYR A 498 27.33 -21.60 22.95
C TYR A 498 28.04 -21.04 21.69
N GLY A 499 28.40 -19.74 21.73
CA GLY A 499 29.09 -19.00 20.67
C GLY A 499 28.13 -18.48 19.60
N SER A 500 27.43 -17.38 19.87
CA SER A 500 26.41 -16.85 18.96
C SER A 500 26.93 -16.59 17.55
N VAL A 501 26.07 -16.60 16.53
CA VAL A 501 26.47 -16.27 15.15
C VAL A 501 27.05 -14.85 15.09
N LEU A 502 26.41 -13.89 15.76
CA LEU A 502 26.92 -12.52 15.85
C LEU A 502 28.29 -12.46 16.55
N GLU A 503 28.47 -13.19 17.65
CA GLU A 503 29.75 -13.24 18.34
C GLU A 503 30.82 -13.94 17.49
N SER A 504 30.53 -15.11 16.92
CA SER A 504 31.46 -15.92 16.15
C SER A 504 31.82 -15.30 14.80
N GLU A 505 30.90 -14.63 14.12
CA GLU A 505 31.13 -14.11 12.78
C GLU A 505 31.52 -12.63 12.73
N LEU A 506 31.07 -11.81 13.69
CA LEU A 506 31.41 -10.38 13.75
C LEU A 506 32.41 -10.07 14.86
N LEU A 507 32.02 -10.32 16.12
CA LEU A 507 32.79 -9.82 17.27
C LEU A 507 34.13 -10.54 17.43
N SER A 508 34.19 -11.86 17.22
CA SER A 508 35.41 -12.66 17.39
C SER A 508 36.44 -12.45 16.29
N LYS A 509 35.99 -11.94 15.13
CA LYS A 509 36.83 -11.63 13.96
C LYS A 509 37.28 -10.17 13.95
N GLU A 510 36.94 -9.39 14.99
CA GLU A 510 37.35 -7.99 15.13
C GLU A 510 36.95 -7.12 13.92
N ILE A 511 35.84 -7.45 13.25
CA ILE A 511 35.37 -6.73 12.06
C ILE A 511 34.81 -5.37 12.48
N PRO A 512 35.31 -4.26 11.90
CA PRO A 512 34.74 -2.94 12.16
C PRO A 512 33.25 -2.84 11.83
N CYS A 513 32.45 -2.45 12.81
CA CYS A 513 30.98 -2.41 12.71
C CYS A 513 30.38 -1.35 13.62
N THR A 514 29.30 -0.70 13.17
CA THR A 514 28.52 0.24 13.99
C THR A 514 27.22 -0.41 14.45
N TYR A 515 27.02 -0.52 15.75
CA TYR A 515 25.81 -1.06 16.38
C TYR A 515 24.92 0.09 16.86
N PHE A 516 23.75 0.24 16.26
CA PHE A 516 22.72 1.18 16.73
C PHE A 516 21.82 0.47 17.73
N ILE A 517 21.92 0.85 19.01
CA ILE A 517 21.23 0.16 20.10
C ILE A 517 19.88 0.82 20.39
N GLU A 518 18.81 0.03 20.39
CA GLU A 518 17.46 0.47 20.78
C GLU A 518 17.39 0.68 22.30
N GLY A 519 17.55 1.94 22.71
CA GLY A 519 17.62 2.34 24.12
C GLY A 519 16.28 2.43 24.85
N TYR A 520 15.15 2.32 24.13
CA TYR A 520 13.81 2.58 24.66
C TYR A 520 12.95 1.33 24.82
N SER A 521 13.48 0.16 24.42
CA SER A 521 12.73 -1.09 24.48
C SER A 521 12.36 -1.46 25.92
N PRO A 522 11.08 -1.82 26.18
CA PRO A 522 10.63 -2.29 27.50
C PRO A 522 11.39 -3.54 27.95
N LEU A 523 11.88 -4.33 27.00
CA LEU A 523 12.61 -5.57 27.24
C LEU A 523 14.00 -5.35 27.84
N LEU A 524 14.53 -4.12 27.78
CA LEU A 524 15.83 -3.76 28.35
C LEU A 524 15.70 -2.85 29.57
N ASN A 525 14.51 -2.76 30.19
CA ASN A 525 14.25 -1.90 31.35
C ASN A 525 15.14 -2.21 32.56
N ASN A 526 15.67 -3.43 32.68
CA ASN A 526 16.65 -3.77 33.72
C ASN A 526 18.02 -3.17 33.38
N SER A 527 18.54 -2.29 34.25
CA SER A 527 19.84 -1.64 34.06
C SER A 527 21.01 -2.62 33.96
N GLY A 528 20.94 -3.77 34.64
CA GLY A 528 21.95 -4.82 34.58
C GLY A 528 21.97 -5.54 33.23
N GLU A 529 20.80 -5.87 32.70
CA GLU A 529 20.68 -6.50 31.37
C GLU A 529 21.08 -5.53 30.26
N PHE A 530 20.65 -4.27 30.33
CA PHE A 530 21.07 -3.23 29.40
C PHE A 530 22.60 -3.03 29.42
N SER A 531 23.21 -2.99 30.61
CA SER A 531 24.68 -2.88 30.74
C SER A 531 25.39 -4.09 30.15
N ARG A 532 24.81 -5.29 30.26
CA ARG A 532 25.33 -6.51 29.63
C ARG A 532 25.25 -6.42 28.10
N VAL A 533 24.17 -5.90 27.53
CA VAL A 533 24.03 -5.63 26.08
C VAL A 533 25.10 -4.66 25.61
N ILE A 534 25.24 -3.52 26.27
CA ILE A 534 26.24 -2.52 25.92
C ILE A 534 27.66 -3.10 26.02
N SER A 535 27.96 -3.85 27.09
CA SER A 535 29.28 -4.49 27.25
C SER A 535 29.55 -5.56 26.17
N PHE A 536 28.54 -6.27 25.69
CA PHE A 536 28.68 -7.27 24.64
C PHE A 536 29.13 -6.63 23.32
N PHE A 537 28.50 -5.52 22.94
CA PHE A 537 28.79 -4.79 21.70
C PHE A 537 29.96 -3.81 21.79
N ASN A 538 30.35 -3.36 22.99
CA ASN A 538 31.46 -2.42 23.16
C ASN A 538 32.83 -3.12 23.10
N ARG A 539 33.38 -3.26 21.89
CA ARG A 539 34.71 -3.84 21.60
C ARG A 539 35.62 -2.81 20.92
N GLU A 540 36.93 -3.09 20.86
CA GLU A 540 37.97 -2.17 20.35
C GLU A 540 37.70 -1.67 18.92
N HIS A 541 37.14 -2.52 18.05
CA HIS A 541 36.89 -2.21 16.64
C HIS A 541 35.43 -1.82 16.34
N THR A 542 34.61 -1.59 17.36
CA THR A 542 33.18 -1.37 17.17
C THR A 542 32.76 0.03 17.59
N GLU A 543 31.73 0.55 16.94
CA GLU A 543 31.09 1.81 17.31
C GLU A 543 29.69 1.53 17.87
N ILE A 544 29.31 2.24 18.93
CA ILE A 544 27.94 2.22 19.46
C ILE A 544 27.25 3.54 19.15
N GLY A 545 26.08 3.44 18.53
CA GLY A 545 25.16 4.55 18.27
C GLY A 545 23.80 4.34 18.94
N LEU A 546 22.98 5.39 18.94
CA LEU A 546 21.59 5.30 19.40
C LEU A 546 20.68 4.90 18.23
N HIS A 547 19.87 3.86 18.42
CA HIS A 547 18.69 3.57 17.60
C HIS A 547 17.43 4.06 18.31
N CYS A 548 16.49 4.66 17.57
CA CYS A 548 15.26 5.18 18.17
C CYS A 548 14.03 4.88 17.31
N HIS A 549 13.26 3.85 17.66
CA HIS A 549 11.87 3.72 17.21
C HIS A 549 10.96 4.59 18.06
N ALA A 550 10.65 5.80 17.60
CA ALA A 550 9.84 6.78 18.34
C ALA A 550 8.50 6.20 18.87
N PHE A 551 7.91 5.25 18.17
CA PHE A 551 6.61 4.70 18.55
C PHE A 551 6.69 3.47 19.46
N SER A 552 7.88 2.93 19.67
CA SER A 552 8.18 1.73 20.47
C SER A 552 8.78 2.03 21.84
N ILE A 553 8.62 3.28 22.32
CA ILE A 553 9.13 3.69 23.64
C ILE A 553 8.29 3.05 24.76
N ASP A 554 8.96 2.49 25.76
CA ASP A 554 8.33 1.97 26.98
C ASP A 554 7.43 3.00 27.66
N GLU A 555 6.27 2.56 28.18
CA GLU A 555 5.27 3.44 28.82
C GLU A 555 5.80 4.13 30.08
N GLY A 556 6.70 3.50 30.83
CA GLY A 556 7.41 4.11 31.95
C GLY A 556 8.28 5.29 31.51
N ILE A 557 8.99 5.14 30.39
CA ILE A 557 9.78 6.22 29.78
C ILE A 557 8.87 7.33 29.27
N LYS A 558 7.79 7.01 28.55
CA LYS A 558 6.81 8.01 28.08
C LYS A 558 6.24 8.82 29.24
N LYS A 559 5.87 8.16 30.33
CA LYS A 559 5.39 8.83 31.55
C LYS A 559 6.47 9.68 32.20
N HIS A 560 7.71 9.20 32.27
CA HIS A 560 8.85 9.93 32.83
C HIS A 560 9.13 11.22 32.07
N LEU A 561 9.10 11.16 30.73
CA LEU A 561 9.36 12.30 29.83
C LEU A 561 8.10 13.14 29.54
N ASN A 562 6.95 12.76 30.10
CA ASN A 562 5.65 13.39 29.87
C ASN A 562 5.31 13.50 28.37
N LEU A 563 5.48 12.40 27.63
CA LEU A 563 5.23 12.36 26.19
C LEU A 563 3.72 12.24 25.91
N GLN A 564 3.20 13.15 25.09
CA GLN A 564 1.86 13.07 24.51
C GLN A 564 1.93 12.38 23.14
N HIS A 565 0.81 11.95 22.56
CA HIS A 565 0.81 11.21 21.29
C HIS A 565 1.54 11.89 20.11
N ASP A 566 1.65 13.22 20.12
CA ASP A 566 2.29 14.06 19.11
C ASP A 566 3.68 14.59 19.53
N TRP A 567 4.28 14.03 20.58
CA TRP A 567 5.55 14.49 21.15
C TRP A 567 6.69 14.63 20.12
N TYR A 568 6.70 13.80 19.08
CA TYR A 568 7.72 13.80 18.02
C TYR A 568 7.70 15.08 17.17
N ARG A 569 6.65 15.91 17.28
CA ARG A 569 6.57 17.24 16.64
C ARG A 569 7.19 18.35 17.47
N ASP A 570 7.19 18.19 18.78
CA ASP A 570 7.80 19.17 19.66
C ASP A 570 9.31 18.94 19.66
N GLU A 571 10.04 19.86 19.04
CA GLU A 571 11.50 19.81 18.91
C GLU A 571 12.19 19.60 20.27
N ASN A 572 11.66 20.20 21.34
CA ASN A 572 12.22 20.04 22.68
C ASN A 572 11.95 18.64 23.20
N LYS A 573 10.75 18.10 23.00
CA LYS A 573 10.39 16.75 23.43
C LYS A 573 11.16 15.69 22.66
N LEU A 574 11.31 15.84 21.35
CA LEU A 574 12.14 14.95 20.56
C LEU A 574 13.60 15.01 20.99
N THR A 575 14.15 16.21 21.19
CA THR A 575 15.50 16.39 21.74
C THR A 575 15.64 15.72 23.12
N GLU A 576 14.65 15.87 24.00
CA GLU A 576 14.64 15.27 25.34
C GLU A 576 14.67 13.74 25.28
N VAL A 577 13.86 13.13 24.42
CA VAL A 577 13.87 11.67 24.16
C VAL A 577 15.24 11.22 23.68
N LEU A 578 15.81 11.90 22.69
CA LEU A 578 17.13 11.56 22.14
C LEU A 578 18.24 11.69 23.19
N ARG A 579 18.23 12.75 24.01
CA ARG A 579 19.16 12.93 25.13
C ARG A 579 19.03 11.81 26.16
N TRP A 580 17.80 11.41 26.48
CA TRP A 580 17.55 10.34 27.43
C TRP A 580 18.14 9.02 26.94
N GLY A 581 17.88 8.64 25.68
CA GLY A 581 18.43 7.42 25.09
C GLY A 581 19.95 7.44 25.03
N LYS A 582 20.52 8.59 24.64
CA LYS A 582 21.97 8.82 24.64
C LYS A 582 22.58 8.62 26.02
N GLN A 583 22.05 9.32 27.03
CA GLN A 583 22.53 9.24 28.41
C GLN A 583 22.42 7.81 28.96
N ARG A 584 21.36 7.08 28.61
CA ARG A 584 21.19 5.69 29.02
C ARG A 584 22.34 4.82 28.49
N ILE A 585 22.67 4.92 27.20
CA ILE A 585 23.78 4.19 26.58
C ILE A 585 25.12 4.61 27.20
N GLU A 586 25.41 5.91 27.28
CA GLU A 586 26.67 6.43 27.82
C GLU A 586 26.91 6.05 29.28
N SER A 587 25.84 5.95 30.07
CA SER A 587 25.91 5.49 31.47
C SER A 587 26.25 4.00 31.61
N ALA A 588 26.00 3.21 30.58
CA ALA A 588 26.31 1.79 30.53
C ALA A 588 27.69 1.50 29.89
N LEU A 589 28.31 2.51 29.26
CA LEU A 589 29.65 2.40 28.67
C LEU A 589 30.75 2.57 29.73
N PRO A 590 31.83 1.78 29.68
CA PRO A 590 33.02 2.02 30.49
C PRO A 590 33.58 3.43 30.29
N ASN A 591 34.08 4.04 31.36
CA ASN A 591 34.71 5.36 31.35
C ASN A 591 33.83 6.51 30.79
N SER A 592 32.51 6.33 30.74
CA SER A 592 31.57 7.35 30.23
C SER A 592 31.91 7.80 28.79
N GLN A 593 32.28 6.85 27.93
CA GLN A 593 32.52 7.13 26.52
C GLN A 593 31.28 7.75 25.87
N ALA A 594 31.47 8.87 25.19
CA ALA A 594 30.38 9.55 24.50
C ALA A 594 30.06 8.87 23.16
N ILE A 595 28.77 8.72 22.85
CA ILE A 595 28.31 8.25 21.53
C ILE A 595 28.01 9.44 20.62
N THR A 596 28.27 9.28 19.32
CA THR A 596 28.19 10.38 18.34
C THR A 596 27.24 10.12 17.18
N SER A 597 26.89 8.85 16.94
CA SER A 597 26.01 8.43 15.85
C SER A 597 24.58 8.15 16.32
N PHE A 598 23.64 8.46 15.44
CA PHE A 598 22.22 8.25 15.62
C PHE A 598 21.58 7.59 14.38
N ARG A 599 20.57 6.75 14.60
CA ARG A 599 19.68 6.19 13.58
C ARG A 599 18.24 6.16 14.08
N SER A 600 17.30 6.56 13.23
CA SER A 600 15.87 6.37 13.52
C SER A 600 15.40 4.97 13.15
N GLY A 601 14.48 4.48 13.96
CA GLY A 601 13.69 3.30 13.67
C GLY A 601 12.86 3.48 12.41
N ARG A 602 12.75 2.41 11.62
CA ARG A 602 12.09 2.41 10.30
C ARG A 602 12.65 3.44 9.30
N LEU A 603 13.75 4.12 9.62
CA LEU A 603 14.32 5.22 8.83
C LEU A 603 13.35 6.40 8.71
N ASP A 604 12.52 6.59 9.73
CA ASP A 604 11.58 7.69 9.82
C ASP A 604 12.34 9.01 10.02
N VAL A 605 11.96 10.05 9.27
CA VAL A 605 12.41 11.44 9.45
C VAL A 605 11.29 12.28 10.05
N TYR A 606 11.59 12.92 11.19
CA TYR A 606 10.66 13.82 11.87
C TYR A 606 10.89 15.29 11.46
N PRO A 607 9.88 16.17 11.60
CA PRO A 607 10.08 17.61 11.47
C PRO A 607 11.23 18.10 12.37
N ASN A 608 12.11 18.94 11.85
CA ASN A 608 13.28 19.49 12.56
C ASN A 608 14.24 18.45 13.18
N MET A 609 14.17 17.18 12.74
CA MET A 609 14.95 16.09 13.33
C MET A 609 16.45 16.34 13.34
N GLU A 610 17.00 17.00 12.33
CA GLU A 610 18.42 17.38 12.28
C GLU A 610 18.81 18.27 13.48
N ALA A 611 18.01 19.29 13.76
CA ALA A 611 18.20 20.17 14.90
C ALA A 611 18.08 19.39 16.22
N CYS A 612 17.09 18.49 16.33
CA CYS A 612 16.92 17.62 17.50
C CYS A 612 18.13 16.71 17.75
N ILE A 613 18.62 16.03 16.71
CA ILE A 613 19.78 15.14 16.77
C ILE A 613 21.01 15.91 17.26
N LYS A 614 21.27 17.07 16.67
CA LYS A 614 22.37 17.94 17.08
C LYS A 614 22.20 18.45 18.51
N ASN A 615 21.01 18.93 18.87
CA ASN A 615 20.71 19.44 20.21
C ASN A 615 20.80 18.33 21.27
N ALA A 616 20.60 17.08 20.88
CA ALA A 616 20.83 15.90 21.71
C ALA A 616 22.32 15.51 21.83
N GLY A 617 23.20 16.16 21.07
CA GLY A 617 24.65 16.03 21.14
C GLY A 617 25.23 15.00 20.19
N PHE A 618 24.48 14.55 19.18
CA PHE A 618 25.01 13.70 18.12
C PHE A 618 25.66 14.54 17.02
N SER A 619 26.65 13.99 16.33
CA SER A 619 27.33 14.61 15.20
C SER A 619 27.16 13.85 13.89
N ILE A 620 26.62 12.63 13.95
CA ILE A 620 26.39 11.77 12.79
C ILE A 620 24.95 11.24 12.78
N ASP A 621 24.26 11.35 11.64
CA ASP A 621 22.95 10.75 11.37
C ASP A 621 23.08 9.67 10.28
N SER A 622 22.52 8.49 10.54
CA SER A 622 22.44 7.36 9.60
C SER A 622 21.01 6.88 9.42
N SER A 623 20.05 7.80 9.53
CA SER A 623 18.62 7.56 9.36
C SER A 623 18.15 7.62 7.91
N LEU A 624 18.94 8.21 7.00
CA LEU A 624 18.52 8.41 5.62
C LEU A 624 18.73 7.18 4.75
N MET A 625 17.78 6.94 3.84
CA MET A 625 17.90 6.02 2.70
C MET A 625 17.43 6.78 1.46
N ASP A 626 18.14 6.69 0.32
CA ASP A 626 17.87 7.53 -0.87
C ASP A 626 16.48 7.33 -1.54
N SER A 627 15.56 6.58 -0.93
CA SER A 627 14.30 6.14 -1.55
C SER A 627 13.01 6.37 -0.78
N VAL A 628 13.00 7.21 0.25
CA VAL A 628 11.71 7.59 0.86
C VAL A 628 10.93 8.45 -0.15
N GLU A 629 9.89 7.91 -0.79
CA GLU A 629 9.06 8.51 -1.87
C GLU A 629 9.16 10.04 -2.04
N GLU A 630 9.19 10.56 -3.28
CA GLU A 630 9.26 12.01 -3.66
C GLU A 630 8.54 13.02 -2.72
N ASN A 631 7.49 12.62 -2.00
CA ASN A 631 6.83 13.42 -0.97
C ASN A 631 7.68 13.71 0.29
N TYR A 632 8.77 12.98 0.54
CA TYR A 632 9.61 13.10 1.73
C TYR A 632 10.81 14.04 1.53
N PHE A 633 11.18 14.31 0.28
CA PHE A 633 12.48 14.85 -0.10
C PHE A 633 12.53 16.37 -0.30
N GLU A 634 11.44 17.10 -0.12
CA GLU A 634 11.47 18.56 -0.30
C GLU A 634 11.88 19.33 0.97
N THR A 635 11.98 18.68 2.13
CA THR A 635 12.43 19.29 3.39
C THR A 635 13.91 19.08 3.71
N ARG A 636 14.57 18.03 3.19
CA ARG A 636 16.03 17.85 3.24
C ARG A 636 16.60 18.14 1.84
N SER A 637 17.62 18.99 1.75
CA SER A 637 18.21 19.54 0.52
C SER A 637 18.33 18.53 -0.64
N SER A 638 18.18 19.03 -1.88
CA SER A 638 18.19 18.37 -3.20
C SER A 638 19.46 17.55 -3.58
N ILE A 639 20.22 17.04 -2.61
CA ILE A 639 21.49 16.34 -2.79
C ILE A 639 21.34 14.95 -2.16
N ILE A 640 20.71 14.04 -2.90
CA ILE A 640 20.57 12.64 -2.53
C ILE A 640 21.57 11.84 -3.36
N GLY A 641 22.38 11.02 -2.70
CA GLY A 641 23.42 10.24 -3.33
C GLY A 641 24.10 9.29 -2.34
N ASN A 642 24.69 8.24 -2.88
CA ASN A 642 25.45 7.27 -2.09
C ASN A 642 26.79 7.92 -1.67
N GLY A 643 26.89 8.43 -0.44
CA GLY A 643 28.10 9.05 0.10
C GLY A 643 27.91 9.78 1.42
N VAL A 644 28.99 10.40 1.93
CA VAL A 644 28.97 11.16 3.19
C VAL A 644 28.68 12.63 2.91
N PHE A 645 27.69 13.18 3.58
CA PHE A 645 27.28 14.57 3.42
C PHE A 645 27.38 15.33 4.74
N ASN A 646 27.94 16.53 4.73
CA ASN A 646 28.01 17.40 5.91
C ASN A 646 27.44 18.77 5.55
N ASN A 647 26.43 19.21 6.28
CA ASN A 647 25.76 20.50 6.08
C ASN A 647 26.26 21.63 6.99
N GLY A 648 27.35 21.39 7.72
CA GLY A 648 27.93 22.29 8.73
C GLY A 648 27.40 22.06 10.15
N TYR A 649 26.36 21.24 10.32
CA TYR A 649 25.70 21.00 11.60
C TYR A 649 25.65 19.53 11.98
N LEU A 650 25.47 18.66 10.99
CA LEU A 650 25.35 17.21 11.14
C LEU A 650 26.03 16.54 9.94
N THR A 651 26.70 15.41 10.18
CA THR A 651 27.21 14.57 9.09
C THR A 651 26.24 13.42 8.84
N GLU A 652 25.72 13.32 7.63
CA GLU A 652 24.83 12.28 7.18
C GLU A 652 25.65 11.15 6.53
N VAL A 653 25.42 9.93 7.00
CA VAL A 653 25.94 8.69 6.39
C VAL A 653 24.73 7.80 6.06
N PRO A 654 24.12 7.97 4.87
CA PRO A 654 22.91 7.26 4.50
C PRO A 654 23.15 5.75 4.37
N LEU A 655 22.09 4.98 4.61
CA LEU A 655 22.01 3.61 4.12
C LEU A 655 22.01 3.63 2.60
N THR A 656 22.89 2.82 2.00
CA THR A 656 23.00 2.76 0.54
C THR A 656 21.68 2.30 -0.05
N SER A 657 21.25 2.96 -1.11
CA SER A 657 20.16 2.48 -1.94
C SER A 657 20.65 2.11 -3.34
N TYR A 658 19.89 1.25 -4.00
CA TYR A 658 20.16 0.88 -5.38
C TYR A 658 18.86 0.66 -6.16
N ARG A 659 18.95 0.75 -7.49
CA ARG A 659 17.80 0.52 -8.38
C ARG A 659 17.84 -0.87 -8.98
N ILE A 660 16.66 -1.45 -9.13
CA ILE A 660 16.40 -2.61 -9.97
C ILE A 660 15.18 -2.29 -10.85
N GLY A 661 15.43 -1.96 -12.12
CA GLY A 661 14.39 -1.40 -12.99
C GLY A 661 13.87 -0.07 -12.44
N ASP A 662 12.55 0.04 -12.26
CA ASP A 662 11.90 1.24 -11.69
C ASP A 662 11.79 1.20 -10.15
N LYS A 663 12.15 0.09 -9.51
CA LYS A 663 12.08 -0.06 -8.05
C LYS A 663 13.41 0.35 -7.42
N VAL A 664 13.34 1.20 -6.40
CA VAL A 664 14.48 1.49 -5.52
C VAL A 664 14.44 0.56 -4.31
N ARG A 665 15.59 0.04 -3.89
CA ARG A 665 15.74 -0.85 -2.74
C ARG A 665 16.82 -0.30 -1.81
N GLY A 666 16.64 -0.52 -0.50
CA GLY A 666 17.70 -0.33 0.48
C GLY A 666 18.70 -1.49 0.44
N PHE A 667 19.97 -1.21 0.69
CA PHE A 667 21.04 -2.19 0.78
C PHE A 667 20.97 -2.92 2.13
N ASN A 668 20.04 -3.87 2.22
CA ASN A 668 19.79 -4.69 3.40
C ASN A 668 20.30 -6.12 3.16
N PHE A 669 21.02 -6.66 4.14
CA PHE A 669 21.65 -7.98 4.05
C PHE A 669 20.64 -9.11 3.79
N ASN A 670 19.49 -9.12 4.45
CA ASN A 670 18.52 -10.21 4.33
C ASN A 670 17.82 -10.23 2.96
N SER A 671 17.61 -9.09 2.33
CA SER A 671 16.86 -8.98 1.06
C SER A 671 17.73 -8.75 -0.18
N THR A 672 19.05 -8.62 -0.01
CA THR A 672 20.01 -8.47 -1.11
C THR A 672 20.77 -9.79 -1.31
N SER A 673 20.77 -10.30 -2.54
CA SER A 673 21.53 -11.49 -2.94
C SER A 673 23.03 -11.23 -2.87
N PHE A 674 23.83 -12.29 -2.74
CA PHE A 674 25.28 -12.16 -2.73
C PHE A 674 25.84 -11.58 -4.03
N GLU A 675 25.27 -11.94 -5.18
CA GLU A 675 25.65 -11.35 -6.46
C GLU A 675 25.41 -9.83 -6.48
N GLN A 676 24.25 -9.39 -6.00
CA GLN A 676 23.93 -7.95 -5.92
C GLN A 676 24.89 -7.23 -4.98
N ILE A 677 25.26 -7.82 -3.83
CA ILE A 677 26.26 -7.24 -2.92
C ILE A 677 27.60 -7.04 -3.64
N CYS A 678 28.13 -8.08 -4.28
CA CYS A 678 29.42 -8.01 -4.99
C CYS A 678 29.38 -6.99 -6.15
N HIS A 679 28.27 -6.94 -6.88
CA HIS A 679 28.06 -5.97 -7.95
C HIS A 679 28.01 -4.53 -7.41
N LEU A 680 27.33 -4.29 -6.29
CA LEU A 680 27.29 -2.97 -5.66
C LEU A 680 28.68 -2.52 -5.20
N ILE A 681 29.51 -3.43 -4.65
CA ILE A 681 30.92 -3.15 -4.33
C ILE A 681 31.69 -2.76 -5.60
N TYR A 682 31.57 -3.53 -6.69
CA TYR A 682 32.18 -3.21 -7.98
C TYR A 682 31.77 -1.82 -8.49
N LEU A 683 30.47 -1.52 -8.53
CA LEU A 683 29.96 -0.23 -8.98
C LEU A 683 30.45 0.90 -8.08
N SER A 684 30.54 0.67 -6.78
CA SER A 684 31.01 1.67 -5.81
C SER A 684 32.47 2.01 -6.03
N ILE A 685 33.33 1.01 -6.31
CA ILE A 685 34.74 1.25 -6.68
C ILE A 685 34.85 1.94 -8.04
N LYS A 686 34.07 1.47 -9.04
CA LYS A 686 34.03 2.04 -10.39
C LYS A 686 33.63 3.51 -10.40
N PHE A 687 32.66 3.87 -9.57
CA PHE A 687 32.15 5.22 -9.44
C PHE A 687 32.86 6.03 -8.34
N LYS A 688 33.85 5.45 -7.66
CA LYS A 688 34.63 6.09 -6.60
C LYS A 688 33.75 6.60 -5.45
N LEU A 689 32.76 5.81 -5.04
CA LEU A 689 31.92 6.14 -3.89
C LEU A 689 32.74 6.02 -2.60
N PRO A 690 32.65 6.98 -1.67
CA PRO A 690 33.47 6.95 -0.47
C PRO A 690 33.14 5.77 0.44
N CYS A 691 31.87 5.39 0.51
CA CYS A 691 31.41 4.30 1.35
C CYS A 691 30.21 3.56 0.75
N LEU A 692 30.00 2.35 1.25
CA LEU A 692 28.85 1.51 0.99
C LEU A 692 28.32 1.02 2.35
N THR A 693 27.13 1.49 2.75
CA THR A 693 26.55 1.19 4.07
C THR A 693 25.45 0.16 3.94
N MET A 694 25.72 -1.05 4.46
CA MET A 694 24.76 -2.14 4.49
C MET A 694 24.02 -2.16 5.83
N LEU A 695 22.70 -2.34 5.75
CA LEU A 695 21.85 -2.56 6.93
C LEU A 695 21.82 -4.06 7.27
N LEU A 696 22.15 -4.36 8.51
CA LEU A 696 21.90 -5.61 9.20
C LEU A 696 21.04 -5.30 10.42
N HIS A 697 20.44 -6.34 10.97
CA HIS A 697 19.77 -6.31 12.26
C HIS A 697 20.39 -7.36 13.16
N SER A 698 20.19 -7.23 14.48
CA SER A 698 20.55 -8.28 15.45
C SER A 698 19.95 -9.65 15.10
N TRP A 699 18.83 -9.66 14.39
CA TRP A 699 18.13 -10.84 13.91
C TRP A 699 18.49 -11.29 12.48
N SER A 700 19.44 -10.63 11.79
CA SER A 700 19.75 -10.89 10.37
C SER A 700 20.17 -12.33 10.05
N PHE A 701 20.63 -13.09 11.04
CA PHE A 701 21.06 -14.48 10.88
C PHE A 701 20.01 -15.52 11.29
N GLY A 702 18.81 -15.08 11.67
CA GLY A 702 17.70 -15.96 12.01
C GLY A 702 16.95 -16.44 10.78
N LYS A 703 16.42 -17.67 10.84
CA LYS A 703 15.32 -18.09 9.98
C LYS A 703 14.06 -17.38 10.43
N GLY A 704 13.62 -16.43 9.61
CA GLY A 704 12.30 -15.85 9.72
C GLY A 704 11.28 -16.85 9.17
N GLY A 705 10.23 -17.15 9.94
CA GLY A 705 9.24 -18.08 9.41
C GLY A 705 7.89 -18.08 10.11
N GLN A 706 7.85 -17.76 11.40
CA GLN A 706 6.56 -17.56 12.06
C GLN A 706 6.14 -16.11 11.89
N SER A 707 5.21 -15.87 10.97
CA SER A 707 4.44 -14.65 11.02
C SER A 707 3.58 -14.71 12.28
N SER A 708 3.86 -13.84 13.26
CA SER A 708 2.91 -13.61 14.34
C SER A 708 1.57 -13.12 13.76
N LEU A 709 0.58 -13.10 14.63
CA LEU A 709 -0.80 -12.68 14.39
C LEU A 709 -0.87 -11.30 13.71
N LEU A 710 0.12 -10.43 13.95
CA LEU A 710 0.20 -9.10 13.34
C LEU A 710 0.96 -9.06 12.01
N GLY A 711 1.38 -10.18 11.41
CA GLY A 711 2.24 -10.15 10.22
C GLY A 711 3.71 -9.91 10.55
N LYS A 712 4.13 -10.10 11.82
CA LYS A 712 5.52 -9.86 12.24
C LYS A 712 6.34 -11.12 12.09
N ASN A 713 7.55 -11.02 11.57
CA ASN A 713 8.41 -12.20 11.51
C ASN A 713 9.04 -12.46 12.89
N VAL A 714 8.82 -13.67 13.40
CA VAL A 714 9.48 -14.21 14.58
C VAL A 714 10.63 -15.08 14.11
N GLN A 715 11.76 -14.91 14.78
CA GLN A 715 13.03 -15.53 14.48
C GLN A 715 13.31 -16.53 15.60
N TYR A 716 13.53 -17.80 15.26
CA TYR A 716 13.56 -18.88 16.25
C TYR A 716 14.80 -19.78 16.16
N GLU A 717 15.49 -19.81 15.03
CA GLU A 717 16.74 -20.57 14.85
C GLU A 717 17.68 -19.89 13.85
N PRO A 718 18.98 -20.22 13.83
CA PRO A 718 19.91 -19.70 12.83
C PRO A 718 19.62 -20.17 11.40
N ASP A 719 19.86 -19.30 10.42
CA ASP A 719 19.80 -19.59 8.99
C ASP A 719 21.21 -19.82 8.44
N GLU A 720 21.60 -21.10 8.30
CA GLU A 720 22.91 -21.50 7.79
C GLU A 720 23.26 -20.89 6.43
N HIS A 721 22.27 -20.68 5.55
CA HIS A 721 22.53 -20.05 4.26
C HIS A 721 22.89 -18.56 4.42
N LEU A 722 22.21 -17.83 5.31
CA LEU A 722 22.56 -16.45 5.60
C LEU A 722 23.92 -16.35 6.32
N ILE A 723 24.24 -17.28 7.20
CA ILE A 723 25.56 -17.36 7.84
C ILE A 723 26.66 -17.60 6.80
N GLU A 724 26.46 -18.56 5.90
CA GLU A 724 27.38 -18.86 4.81
C GLU A 724 27.55 -17.65 3.87
N LYS A 725 26.44 -17.01 3.47
CA LYS A 725 26.45 -15.77 2.68
C LYS A 725 27.28 -14.68 3.35
N PHE A 726 27.14 -14.52 4.67
CA PHE A 726 27.90 -13.53 5.43
C PHE A 726 29.39 -13.86 5.49
N ARG A 727 29.76 -15.13 5.71
CA ARG A 727 31.16 -15.57 5.66
C ARG A 727 31.80 -15.28 4.31
N HIS A 728 31.08 -15.55 3.22
CA HIS A 728 31.57 -15.22 1.87
C HIS A 728 31.64 -13.71 1.62
N LEU A 729 30.74 -12.92 2.19
CA LEU A 729 30.80 -11.45 2.13
C LEU A 729 32.06 -10.93 2.81
N VAL A 730 32.32 -11.35 4.05
CA VAL A 730 33.51 -10.95 4.81
C VAL A 730 34.77 -11.32 4.02
N SER A 731 34.85 -12.58 3.59
CA SER A 731 35.96 -13.09 2.78
C SER A 731 36.16 -12.28 1.49
N PHE A 732 35.08 -11.89 0.81
CA PHE A 732 35.17 -11.10 -0.42
C PHE A 732 35.70 -9.69 -0.16
N VAL A 733 35.17 -8.99 0.85
CA VAL A 733 35.61 -7.63 1.22
C VAL A 733 37.07 -7.62 1.66
N GLU A 734 37.55 -8.65 2.37
CA GLU A 734 38.97 -8.77 2.75
C GLU A 734 39.88 -9.07 1.55
N GLN A 735 39.41 -9.83 0.56
CA GLN A 735 40.18 -10.18 -0.62
C GLN A 735 40.28 -9.07 -1.67
N VAL A 736 39.33 -8.13 -1.67
CA VAL A 736 39.33 -6.99 -2.57
C VAL A 736 40.20 -5.88 -1.98
N SER A 737 41.39 -5.68 -2.56
CA SER A 737 42.37 -4.71 -2.03
C SER A 737 41.88 -3.26 -1.97
N ASN A 738 40.82 -2.92 -2.71
CA ASN A 738 40.20 -1.61 -2.76
C ASN A 738 39.12 -1.39 -1.70
N THR A 739 38.77 -2.40 -0.92
CA THR A 739 37.77 -2.30 0.14
C THR A 739 38.39 -2.43 1.51
N GLN A 740 37.75 -1.84 2.51
CA GLN A 740 38.05 -2.09 3.92
C GLN A 740 36.78 -1.96 4.74
N PHE A 741 36.65 -2.76 5.79
CA PHE A 741 35.61 -2.56 6.78
C PHE A 741 35.88 -1.27 7.56
N SER A 742 34.82 -0.55 7.89
CA SER A 742 34.91 0.66 8.72
C SER A 742 33.62 0.85 9.50
N THR A 743 33.75 1.46 10.67
CA THR A 743 32.63 2.07 11.37
C THR A 743 32.16 3.33 10.63
N ILE A 744 30.96 3.78 10.94
CA ILE A 744 30.39 5.02 10.40
C ILE A 744 31.25 6.21 10.81
N SER A 745 31.69 6.28 12.07
CA SER A 745 32.61 7.33 12.54
C SER A 745 33.96 7.34 11.80
N GLU A 746 34.56 6.18 11.54
CA GLU A 746 35.80 6.08 10.75
C GLU A 746 35.59 6.55 9.31
N THR A 747 34.44 6.23 8.72
CA THR A 747 34.06 6.69 7.38
C THR A 747 33.93 8.20 7.33
N VAL A 748 33.30 8.83 8.33
CA VAL A 748 33.23 10.29 8.42
C VAL A 748 34.63 10.90 8.47
N LYS A 749 35.51 10.40 9.35
CA LYS A 749 36.91 10.86 9.45
C LYS A 749 37.69 10.70 8.15
N ALA A 750 37.53 9.57 7.46
CA ALA A 750 38.22 9.31 6.20
C ALA A 750 37.75 10.21 5.04
N THR A 751 36.49 10.66 5.08
CA THR A 751 35.86 11.46 4.03
C THR A 751 35.92 12.96 4.29
N GLU A 752 36.27 13.40 5.50
CA GLU A 752 36.48 14.83 5.84
C GLU A 752 37.47 15.50 4.88
N HIS A 753 38.55 14.80 4.51
CA HIS A 753 39.63 15.31 3.65
C HIS A 753 39.40 15.17 2.14
N GLN A 754 38.31 14.53 1.70
CA GLN A 754 38.01 14.40 0.26
C GLN A 754 37.52 15.73 -0.34
N LEU A 755 37.71 15.95 -1.65
CA LEU A 755 37.20 17.13 -2.34
C LEU A 755 35.67 17.07 -2.44
N LYS A 756 34.96 18.21 -2.30
CA LYS A 756 33.47 18.26 -2.29
C LYS A 756 32.82 17.55 -3.49
N ASP A 757 33.45 17.60 -4.66
CA ASP A 757 32.92 16.99 -5.89
C ASP A 757 33.06 15.44 -5.93
N GLU A 758 33.85 14.86 -5.02
CA GLU A 758 34.02 13.41 -4.86
C GLU A 758 33.15 12.83 -3.72
N LYS A 759 32.61 13.68 -2.84
CA LYS A 759 31.88 13.25 -1.62
C LYS A 759 30.48 12.69 -1.88
N CYS A 760 29.85 13.03 -2.99
CA CYS A 760 28.46 12.63 -3.25
C CYS A 760 28.18 12.43 -4.75
N GLN A 761 27.56 11.30 -5.11
CA GLN A 761 27.07 11.03 -6.46
C GLN A 761 25.62 10.57 -6.43
N GLN A 762 24.79 11.08 -7.34
CA GLN A 762 23.35 10.75 -7.42
C GLN A 762 23.08 9.24 -7.48
N ALA A 763 22.04 8.78 -6.77
CA ALA A 763 21.62 7.38 -6.66
C ALA A 763 21.39 6.67 -8.02
N ASN A 764 21.13 7.42 -9.09
CA ASN A 764 20.95 6.89 -10.45
C ASN A 764 22.19 6.16 -11.02
N ARG A 765 23.36 6.22 -10.35
CA ARG A 765 24.57 5.49 -10.75
C ARG A 765 24.62 4.05 -10.21
N LEU A 766 23.99 3.73 -9.08
CA LEU A 766 23.85 2.35 -8.58
C LEU A 766 22.59 1.69 -9.15
N ASN A 767 22.49 1.67 -10.48
CA ASN A 767 21.45 0.94 -11.18
C ASN A 767 21.95 -0.47 -11.47
N LEU A 768 21.49 -1.43 -10.67
CA LEU A 768 21.61 -2.82 -11.07
C LEU A 768 20.63 -2.98 -12.23
N LYS A 769 21.16 -3.14 -13.45
CA LYS A 769 20.43 -3.81 -14.51
C LYS A 769 20.67 -5.30 -14.28
N PRO A 770 19.92 -5.97 -13.38
CA PRO A 770 20.11 -7.39 -13.19
C PRO A 770 19.89 -8.07 -14.54
N GLU A 771 20.63 -9.14 -14.77
CA GLU A 771 20.26 -10.03 -15.85
C GLU A 771 18.88 -10.61 -15.51
N LEU A 772 17.85 -10.18 -16.24
CA LEU A 772 16.48 -10.59 -15.99
C LEU A 772 16.29 -12.11 -16.19
N ILE A 773 17.19 -12.71 -16.97
CA ILE A 773 17.38 -14.16 -17.06
C ILE A 773 18.88 -14.48 -17.08
N THR A 774 19.25 -15.58 -16.44
CA THR A 774 20.58 -16.20 -16.55
C THR A 774 20.48 -17.45 -17.41
N VAL A 775 21.43 -17.67 -18.32
CA VAL A 775 21.49 -18.87 -19.17
C VAL A 775 22.76 -19.64 -18.83
N ASN A 776 22.60 -20.78 -18.17
CA ASN A 776 23.70 -21.68 -17.82
C ASN A 776 23.84 -22.74 -18.91
N CYS A 777 25.07 -23.05 -19.29
CA CYS A 777 25.37 -24.07 -20.29
C CYS A 777 26.42 -25.03 -19.74
N GLU A 778 26.18 -26.33 -19.86
CA GLU A 778 27.11 -27.40 -19.49
C GLU A 778 27.32 -28.33 -20.69
N ILE A 779 28.58 -28.62 -21.02
CA ILE A 779 28.92 -29.59 -22.06
C ILE A 779 29.17 -30.95 -21.42
N ASN A 780 28.46 -31.99 -21.89
CA ASN A 780 28.65 -33.36 -21.45
C ASN A 780 28.59 -34.32 -22.65
N ARG A 781 29.73 -34.96 -22.97
CA ARG A 781 29.86 -36.05 -23.97
C ARG A 781 29.18 -35.72 -25.31
N GLY A 782 29.53 -34.58 -25.92
CA GLY A 782 29.00 -34.17 -27.23
C GLY A 782 27.59 -33.59 -27.17
N SER A 783 27.06 -33.31 -25.98
CA SER A 783 25.80 -32.61 -25.79
C SER A 783 26.00 -31.34 -24.98
N LEU A 784 25.20 -30.32 -25.26
CA LEU A 784 25.16 -29.06 -24.52
C LEU A 784 23.81 -28.96 -23.81
N ILE A 785 23.84 -28.97 -22.48
CA ILE A 785 22.68 -28.78 -21.63
C ILE A 785 22.59 -27.29 -21.30
N ALA A 786 21.51 -26.64 -21.71
CA ALA A 786 21.25 -25.25 -21.39
C ALA A 786 20.07 -25.15 -20.41
N SER A 787 20.22 -24.39 -19.33
CA SER A 787 19.11 -24.01 -18.46
C SER A 787 18.96 -22.50 -18.41
N THR A 788 17.73 -22.03 -18.19
CA THR A 788 17.43 -20.62 -17.99
C THR A 788 16.79 -20.42 -16.63
N HIS A 789 17.30 -19.47 -15.88
CA HIS A 789 16.75 -19.08 -14.60
C HIS A 789 16.20 -17.67 -14.70
N VAL A 790 14.92 -17.52 -14.40
CA VAL A 790 14.27 -16.21 -14.32
C VAL A 790 14.59 -15.63 -12.97
N ASN A 791 15.04 -14.39 -12.93
CA ASN A 791 15.18 -13.70 -11.66
C ASN A 791 13.78 -13.34 -11.12
N GLN A 792 13.25 -14.22 -10.27
CA GLN A 792 11.89 -14.12 -9.71
C GLN A 792 11.70 -12.91 -8.79
N ASP A 793 12.79 -12.27 -8.35
CA ASP A 793 12.68 -11.00 -7.62
C ASP A 793 12.28 -9.84 -8.53
N HIS A 794 12.23 -10.05 -9.85
CA HIS A 794 12.01 -9.03 -10.88
C HIS A 794 10.86 -9.36 -11.82
N LEU A 795 10.53 -10.64 -11.99
CA LEU A 795 9.50 -11.10 -12.90
C LEU A 795 8.61 -12.14 -12.23
N ASP A 796 7.37 -11.73 -11.95
CA ASP A 796 6.32 -12.62 -11.45
C ASP A 796 5.57 -13.27 -12.63
N GLY A 797 5.13 -14.51 -12.43
CA GLY A 797 4.26 -15.26 -13.34
C GLY A 797 4.74 -16.67 -13.67
N ILE A 798 3.93 -17.38 -14.46
CA ILE A 798 4.30 -18.65 -15.07
C ILE A 798 4.99 -18.33 -16.41
N PHE A 799 6.22 -18.82 -16.58
CA PHE A 799 7.03 -18.55 -17.76
C PHE A 799 7.16 -19.78 -18.63
N VAL A 800 7.26 -19.55 -19.94
CA VAL A 800 7.66 -20.56 -20.92
C VAL A 800 8.94 -20.14 -21.61
N TYR A 801 9.79 -21.12 -21.93
CA TYR A 801 11.20 -20.94 -22.26
C TYR A 801 11.51 -21.36 -23.69
N ALA A 802 12.26 -20.55 -24.42
CA ALA A 802 12.83 -20.94 -25.70
C ALA A 802 14.36 -20.86 -25.67
N PHE A 803 15.05 -21.73 -26.40
CA PHE A 803 16.50 -21.82 -26.47
C PHE A 803 16.93 -21.96 -27.92
N TYR A 804 17.86 -21.13 -28.37
CA TYR A 804 18.45 -21.19 -29.71
C TYR A 804 19.93 -21.56 -29.56
N LEU A 805 20.36 -22.61 -30.24
CA LEU A 805 21.78 -22.91 -30.40
C LEU A 805 22.32 -22.02 -31.53
N VAL A 806 23.36 -21.26 -31.22
CA VAL A 806 24.04 -20.35 -32.13
C VAL A 806 25.44 -20.87 -32.37
N VAL A 807 25.83 -21.01 -33.63
CA VAL A 807 27.15 -21.50 -34.05
C VAL A 807 27.73 -20.49 -35.04
N ASN A 808 28.89 -19.91 -34.72
CA ASN A 808 29.53 -18.83 -35.49
C ASN A 808 28.56 -17.66 -35.81
N GLY A 809 27.67 -17.34 -34.87
CA GLY A 809 26.68 -16.26 -35.02
C GLY A 809 25.38 -16.65 -35.74
N GLU A 810 25.27 -17.85 -36.31
CA GLU A 810 24.05 -18.34 -36.97
C GLU A 810 23.23 -19.27 -36.06
N VAL A 811 21.91 -19.14 -36.06
CA VAL A 811 21.03 -20.04 -35.30
C VAL A 811 20.86 -21.35 -36.06
N VAL A 812 21.42 -22.42 -35.51
CA VAL A 812 21.43 -23.76 -36.15
C VAL A 812 20.37 -24.70 -35.57
N ASP A 813 19.91 -24.47 -34.33
CA ASP A 813 18.84 -25.25 -33.71
C ASP A 813 17.97 -24.38 -32.78
N LYS A 814 16.70 -24.75 -32.60
CA LYS A 814 15.70 -23.98 -31.83
C LYS A 814 14.74 -24.90 -31.09
N HIS A 815 14.67 -24.75 -29.78
CA HIS A 815 13.65 -25.37 -28.93
C HIS A 815 12.72 -24.27 -28.41
N LEU A 816 11.45 -24.28 -28.80
CA LEU A 816 10.53 -23.16 -28.57
C LEU A 816 9.54 -23.42 -27.43
N TYR A 817 9.47 -22.46 -26.51
CA TYR A 817 8.42 -22.23 -25.51
C TYR A 817 7.91 -23.49 -24.80
N LYS A 818 8.84 -24.18 -24.13
CA LYS A 818 8.58 -25.31 -23.24
C LYS A 818 8.25 -24.82 -21.82
N ALA A 819 7.50 -25.61 -21.06
CA ALA A 819 7.31 -25.37 -19.62
C ALA A 819 8.63 -25.57 -18.85
N ASP A 820 9.46 -26.51 -19.31
CA ASP A 820 10.76 -26.78 -18.71
C ASP A 820 11.76 -25.67 -19.02
N ASN A 821 12.46 -25.22 -17.98
CA ASN A 821 13.51 -24.22 -18.06
C ASN A 821 14.88 -24.79 -18.45
N LEU A 822 14.90 -26.00 -19.00
CA LEU A 822 16.10 -26.74 -19.37
C LEU A 822 15.93 -27.39 -20.75
N THR A 823 17.01 -27.44 -21.52
CA THR A 823 17.04 -28.11 -22.81
C THR A 823 18.41 -28.70 -23.11
N LYS A 824 18.43 -29.68 -24.02
CA LYS A 824 19.66 -30.35 -24.44
C LYS A 824 19.81 -30.21 -25.96
N PHE A 825 20.96 -29.71 -26.40
CA PHE A 825 21.36 -29.67 -27.80
C PHE A 825 22.40 -30.75 -28.07
N ASP A 826 22.33 -31.39 -29.24
CA ASP A 826 23.40 -32.24 -29.74
C ASP A 826 24.45 -31.37 -30.43
N ILE A 827 25.67 -31.38 -29.90
CA ILE A 827 26.80 -30.62 -30.44
C ILE A 827 27.93 -31.54 -30.89
N SER A 828 27.69 -32.85 -30.98
CA SER A 828 28.70 -33.87 -31.32
C SER A 828 29.28 -33.74 -32.73
N THR A 829 28.60 -33.00 -33.60
CA THR A 829 28.99 -32.78 -35.00
C THR A 829 29.84 -31.52 -35.20
N TYR A 830 29.99 -30.67 -34.19
CA TYR A 830 30.77 -29.43 -34.27
C TYR A 830 32.19 -29.65 -33.73
N ASP A 831 33.17 -29.08 -34.42
CA ASP A 831 34.56 -29.06 -33.99
C ASP A 831 34.76 -28.10 -32.80
N ASN A 832 35.71 -28.41 -31.92
CA ASN A 832 36.04 -27.62 -30.73
C ASN A 832 36.58 -26.21 -31.06
N SER A 833 36.97 -25.97 -32.31
CA SER A 833 37.43 -24.67 -32.80
C SER A 833 36.30 -23.66 -33.09
N ILE A 834 35.05 -24.12 -33.07
CA ILE A 834 33.88 -23.35 -33.46
C ILE A 834 33.27 -22.62 -32.25
N GLU A 835 32.88 -21.36 -32.43
CA GLU A 835 32.19 -20.61 -31.37
C GLU A 835 30.74 -21.08 -31.25
N ILE A 836 30.41 -21.67 -30.11
CA ILE A 836 29.04 -22.09 -29.77
C ILE A 836 28.49 -21.13 -28.71
N ALA A 837 27.23 -20.74 -28.86
CA ALA A 837 26.50 -19.97 -27.87
C ALA A 837 25.06 -20.48 -27.76
N VAL A 838 24.43 -20.25 -26.61
CA VAL A 838 22.98 -20.47 -26.45
C VAL A 838 22.31 -19.15 -26.16
N ARG A 839 21.25 -18.86 -26.93
CA ARG A 839 20.36 -17.73 -26.70
C ARG A 839 19.04 -18.21 -26.13
N ALA A 840 18.77 -17.91 -24.87
CA ALA A 840 17.48 -18.21 -24.25
C ALA A 840 16.52 -17.02 -24.30
N PHE A 841 15.23 -17.36 -24.25
CA PHE A 841 14.11 -16.42 -24.24
C PHE A 841 13.10 -16.87 -23.20
N ILE A 842 12.44 -15.90 -22.59
CA ILE A 842 11.28 -16.16 -21.74
C ILE A 842 10.09 -15.29 -22.19
N LYS A 843 8.89 -15.81 -21.97
CA LYS A 843 7.65 -15.02 -21.96
C LYS A 843 6.74 -15.53 -20.86
N ARG A 844 5.84 -14.68 -20.37
CA ARG A 844 4.72 -15.18 -19.56
C ARG A 844 3.81 -16.02 -20.43
N GLU A 845 3.21 -17.05 -19.85
CA GLU A 845 2.33 -17.98 -20.57
C GLU A 845 1.19 -17.25 -21.31
N SER A 846 0.64 -16.21 -20.70
CA SER A 846 -0.43 -15.36 -21.25
C SER A 846 0.03 -14.36 -22.32
N GLU A 847 1.34 -14.15 -22.50
CA GLU A 847 1.87 -13.12 -23.40
C GLU A 847 2.25 -13.69 -24.77
N LYS A 848 2.03 -12.89 -25.83
CA LYS A 848 2.33 -13.29 -27.22
C LYS A 848 3.76 -13.01 -27.66
N LYS A 849 4.51 -12.17 -26.92
CA LYS A 849 5.88 -11.76 -27.27
C LYS A 849 6.87 -12.18 -26.18
N PRO A 850 8.13 -12.50 -26.53
CA PRO A 850 9.20 -12.71 -25.55
C PRO A 850 9.44 -11.43 -24.75
N LEU A 851 9.53 -11.58 -23.42
CA LEU A 851 9.84 -10.52 -22.48
C LEU A 851 11.33 -10.15 -22.57
N ILE A 852 12.21 -11.16 -22.51
CA ILE A 852 13.67 -10.99 -22.46
C ILE A 852 14.37 -12.08 -23.28
N ALA A 853 15.55 -11.74 -23.82
CA ALA A 853 16.48 -12.68 -24.42
C ALA A 853 17.90 -12.50 -23.86
N LYS A 854 18.65 -13.58 -23.66
CA LYS A 854 20.05 -13.57 -23.20
C LYS A 854 20.86 -14.60 -23.97
N THR A 855 22.07 -14.23 -24.37
CA THR A 855 23.02 -15.12 -25.04
C THR A 855 24.19 -15.42 -24.12
N THR A 856 24.54 -16.69 -23.99
CA THR A 856 25.75 -17.17 -23.29
C THR A 856 26.64 -17.87 -24.31
N VAL A 857 27.86 -17.36 -24.51
CA VAL A 857 28.89 -18.02 -25.31
C VAL A 857 29.49 -19.15 -24.47
N VAL A 858 29.70 -20.31 -25.10
CA VAL A 858 30.18 -21.53 -24.47
C VAL A 858 31.57 -21.81 -25.00
N SER A 859 32.58 -21.61 -24.15
CA SER A 859 33.95 -21.99 -24.48
C SER A 859 34.16 -23.48 -24.22
N TYR A 860 34.68 -24.21 -25.21
CA TYR A 860 35.24 -25.56 -25.01
C TYR A 860 36.54 -25.44 -24.21
N SER A 861 36.44 -25.28 -22.89
CA SER A 861 37.55 -25.56 -21.98
C SER A 861 37.36 -26.99 -21.47
N ASN A 862 38.32 -27.89 -21.78
CA ASN A 862 38.36 -29.28 -21.31
C ASN A 862 38.15 -29.41 -19.80
#